data_AF-A0A9J6EM42-F1
#
_entry.id   AF-A0A9J6EM42-F1
#
_cell.length_a   1.000
_cell.length_b   1.000
_cell.length_c   1.000
_cell.angle_alpha   90.00
_cell.angle_beta   90.00
_cell.angle_gamma   90.00
#
_symmetry.space_group_name_H-M   'P 1'
#
loop_
_entity.id
_entity.type
_entity.pdbx_description
1 polymer ?
#
loop_
_entity_poly.entity_id
_entity_poly.type
_entity_poly.pdbx_seq_one_letter_code
_entity_poly.pdbx_strand_id
1 'polypeptide(L)'
;MWEWAPEFKALVVFAEHRFYGQSLPFGNESYQSPHHLGYLTSEQALADYADLILHLKYTIPGAEKSAVVAFGGSYGGMLAAWFRVKYPHIVTASLAASAPINMSPGLAPCGKFNEAVTAAYERESELCSAAIRKSWTELQKLGYSVAGCKQLRRKFGLCQELHPSNYTLLRDWIKENYGTIALVNFPEPSDLVGAVPASPVRVVCEGFVKAPANNKSALVDAVVRAVNILFNSTGQRKCNDLFIYQRHIPGYSFQKCNELMTATCGNGVTDMFFPYTWNATAELERCQKQFTELTSLISAGDFLKSTKHLNTERSNGELDPWSVLGVLEPLSDDVVVLKIPGAAHHADLRFSRPSDPPEVVRARQIERTYIRRWIAEADESPERGRKEVDHFAFHNNKTFKLRYLMNDEYWDRDGGPIFIYTGNEDNIEGFAEATGALWEWAPEFGALVVFVEHRFFGKSLPFGNRSFESPEKLGYLTSDQALADYADLIIHLKYTLPGAEKSAVIAIGGSYGGLLAAWMRLKFPHLVDGALSSGGPFNMPPGLVPCSTYSEAVTNAYKSVSEQCVTAIRNSWPVMERLAYTEAGARHLQEKFKTCQPLHPSNYTLFRDMLRDTYGVVAMVNYPEESELEICKHFMNAPRTAHGLVDGAAAAMSMFTAAGKGLPCLDVFLYERNLASYQFLKCNELMQPFCGNGVSDMFYPYTWNATAERERCEKKFGITPDFYRTIMMYGGSKFSTATNIIFSNGELDPWSALGVLEPPNDDVVVIVIPGVAHHVDLRFASPSDSRAVKRARVVEKNYIRQWISQADARSQRKKNEPKELRVINMKNENSFFKAYRV
;
A
#
# COMPACT_ATOMS: atom_id res chain seq x y z
N MET A 1 -21.75 14.91 12.97
CA MET A 1 -21.82 15.32 11.54
C MET A 1 -23.05 16.19 11.22
N TRP A 2 -24.29 15.73 11.38
CA TRP A 2 -25.49 16.51 11.03
C TRP A 2 -25.62 17.85 11.77
N GLU A 3 -25.21 17.88 13.03
CA GLU A 3 -25.21 19.09 13.86
C GLU A 3 -24.13 20.10 13.40
N TRP A 4 -23.04 19.59 12.81
CA TRP A 4 -21.90 20.40 12.38
C TRP A 4 -22.11 20.90 10.94
N ALA A 5 -22.84 20.17 10.10
CA ALA A 5 -23.00 20.50 8.69
C ALA A 5 -23.53 21.93 8.42
N PRO A 6 -24.52 22.47 9.17
CA PRO A 6 -24.94 23.86 9.01
C PRO A 6 -23.83 24.87 9.34
N GLU A 7 -23.03 24.59 10.37
CA GLU A 7 -21.91 25.43 10.80
C GLU A 7 -20.83 25.52 9.70
N PHE A 8 -20.50 24.38 9.09
CA PHE A 8 -19.50 24.30 8.01
C PHE A 8 -20.08 24.57 6.61
N LYS A 9 -21.40 24.81 6.48
CA LYS A 9 -22.12 24.88 5.20
C LYS A 9 -21.84 23.67 4.30
N ALA A 10 -21.73 22.49 4.92
CA ALA A 10 -21.24 21.28 4.28
C ALA A 10 -22.35 20.47 3.59
N LEU A 11 -21.98 19.81 2.49
CA LEU A 11 -22.71 18.67 1.94
C LEU A 11 -22.34 17.42 2.75
N VAL A 12 -23.34 16.72 3.29
CA VAL A 12 -23.14 15.46 4.04
C VAL A 12 -23.43 14.28 3.13
N VAL A 13 -22.44 13.39 3.00
CA VAL A 13 -22.52 12.18 2.17
C VAL A 13 -22.29 10.96 3.06
N PHE A 14 -23.23 10.03 3.05
CA PHE A 14 -23.06 8.70 3.65
C PHE A 14 -22.85 7.71 2.51
N ALA A 15 -21.61 7.30 2.28
CA ALA A 15 -21.27 6.31 1.28
C ALA A 15 -21.50 4.89 1.85
N GLU A 16 -22.24 4.07 1.12
CA GLU A 16 -22.46 2.66 1.48
C GLU A 16 -21.29 1.81 0.96
N HIS A 17 -20.83 0.86 1.77
CA HIS A 17 -19.75 -0.03 1.38
C HIS A 17 -20.24 -1.07 0.38
N ARG A 18 -19.41 -1.42 -0.62
CA ARG A 18 -19.74 -2.35 -1.71
C ARG A 18 -20.05 -3.81 -1.32
N PHE A 19 -20.17 -4.14 -0.04
CA PHE A 19 -20.50 -5.49 0.45
C PHE A 19 -21.25 -5.44 1.78
N TYR A 20 -21.68 -4.26 2.22
CA TYR A 20 -22.43 -4.08 3.45
C TYR A 20 -23.61 -3.15 3.15
N GLY A 21 -24.81 -3.71 3.14
CA GLY A 21 -26.04 -3.00 2.79
C GLY A 21 -26.58 -3.42 1.42
N GLN A 22 -27.06 -2.46 0.63
CA GLN A 22 -27.75 -2.72 -0.65
C GLN A 22 -26.84 -2.62 -1.88
N SER A 23 -25.68 -1.97 -1.75
CA SER A 23 -24.72 -1.71 -2.82
C SER A 23 -23.85 -2.92 -3.18
N LEU A 24 -24.46 -4.09 -3.40
CA LEU A 24 -23.78 -5.35 -3.69
C LEU A 24 -23.38 -5.45 -5.18
N PRO A 25 -22.09 -5.55 -5.55
CA PRO A 25 -21.59 -5.55 -6.93
C PRO A 25 -22.21 -6.62 -7.83
N PHE A 26 -22.56 -7.76 -7.22
CA PHE A 26 -23.16 -8.91 -7.90
C PHE A 26 -24.55 -9.24 -7.31
N GLY A 27 -25.21 -8.25 -6.69
CA GLY A 27 -26.48 -8.48 -5.98
C GLY A 27 -26.37 -9.62 -4.96
N ASN A 28 -27.35 -10.54 -4.97
CA ASN A 28 -27.38 -11.70 -4.07
C ASN A 28 -26.26 -12.73 -4.34
N GLU A 29 -25.54 -12.62 -5.45
CA GLU A 29 -24.42 -13.51 -5.80
C GLU A 29 -23.10 -13.09 -5.17
N SER A 30 -23.04 -11.90 -4.57
CA SER A 30 -21.80 -11.30 -4.05
C SER A 30 -21.10 -12.18 -3.01
N TYR A 31 -21.84 -13.00 -2.27
CA TYR A 31 -21.28 -13.90 -1.24
C TYR A 31 -21.22 -15.38 -1.66
N GLN A 32 -21.54 -15.71 -2.91
CA GLN A 32 -21.71 -17.11 -3.35
C GLN A 32 -20.41 -17.79 -3.80
N SER A 33 -19.37 -17.03 -4.17
CA SER A 33 -18.10 -17.59 -4.65
C SER A 33 -16.89 -16.82 -4.10
N PRO A 34 -15.73 -17.50 -3.94
CA PRO A 34 -14.46 -16.82 -3.64
C PRO A 34 -14.10 -15.75 -4.68
N HIS A 35 -14.42 -15.98 -5.96
CA HIS A 35 -14.20 -15.01 -7.03
C HIS A 35 -14.99 -13.70 -6.81
N HIS A 36 -16.27 -13.77 -6.40
CA HIS A 36 -17.05 -12.58 -6.06
C HIS A 36 -16.58 -11.94 -4.75
N LEU A 37 -16.27 -12.75 -3.74
CA LEU A 37 -15.75 -12.27 -2.45
C LEU A 37 -14.36 -11.63 -2.59
N GLY A 38 -13.58 -11.98 -3.60
CA GLY A 38 -12.26 -11.38 -3.87
C GLY A 38 -12.30 -9.86 -4.05
N TYR A 39 -13.47 -9.28 -4.37
CA TYR A 39 -13.69 -7.83 -4.45
C TYR A 39 -14.03 -7.16 -3.11
N LEU A 40 -14.22 -7.94 -2.04
CA LEU A 40 -14.40 -7.45 -0.67
C LEU A 40 -13.06 -7.13 -0.04
N THR A 41 -12.53 -5.95 -0.39
CA THR A 41 -11.32 -5.39 0.20
C THR A 41 -11.53 -3.92 0.57
N SER A 42 -10.80 -3.49 1.60
CA SER A 42 -10.71 -2.11 2.02
C SER A 42 -10.22 -1.22 0.88
N GLU A 43 -9.24 -1.66 0.09
CA GLU A 43 -8.72 -0.91 -1.05
C GLU A 43 -9.79 -0.61 -2.11
N GLN A 44 -10.65 -1.59 -2.42
CA GLN A 44 -11.75 -1.42 -3.36
C GLN A 44 -12.83 -0.48 -2.81
N ALA A 45 -13.16 -0.58 -1.52
CA ALA A 45 -14.10 0.34 -0.88
C ALA A 45 -13.59 1.79 -0.92
N LEU A 46 -12.31 2.02 -0.63
CA LEU A 46 -11.71 3.36 -0.72
C LEU A 46 -11.70 3.91 -2.15
N ALA A 47 -11.48 3.05 -3.16
CA ALA A 47 -11.55 3.44 -4.57
C ALA A 47 -12.97 3.85 -4.98
N ASP A 48 -14.01 3.15 -4.49
CA ASP A 48 -15.40 3.56 -4.71
C ASP A 48 -15.70 4.92 -4.08
N TYR A 49 -15.19 5.19 -2.88
CA TYR A 49 -15.35 6.49 -2.22
C TYR A 49 -14.64 7.60 -3.01
N ALA A 50 -13.44 7.34 -3.55
CA ALA A 50 -12.74 8.28 -4.42
C ALA A 50 -13.54 8.60 -5.70
N ASP A 51 -14.02 7.58 -6.43
CA ASP A 51 -14.85 7.74 -7.63
C ASP A 51 -16.13 8.52 -7.32
N LEU A 52 -16.80 8.22 -6.19
CA LEU A 52 -18.00 8.93 -5.74
C LEU A 52 -17.71 10.41 -5.47
N ILE A 53 -16.64 10.73 -4.72
CA ILE A 53 -16.32 12.12 -4.40
C ILE A 53 -15.96 12.91 -5.65
N LEU A 54 -15.15 12.36 -6.56
CA LEU A 54 -14.84 13.01 -7.84
C LEU A 54 -16.11 13.23 -8.67
N HIS A 55 -17.01 12.24 -8.72
CA HIS A 55 -18.29 12.37 -9.40
C HIS A 55 -19.15 13.50 -8.80
N LEU A 56 -19.25 13.57 -7.46
CA LEU A 56 -20.01 14.62 -6.78
C LEU A 56 -19.41 16.01 -7.01
N LYS A 57 -18.07 16.12 -6.96
CA LYS A 57 -17.34 17.37 -7.28
C LYS A 57 -17.60 17.85 -8.70
N TYR A 58 -17.73 16.92 -9.65
CA TYR A 58 -18.01 17.22 -11.05
C TYR A 58 -19.48 17.57 -11.30
N THR A 59 -20.42 16.88 -10.64
CA THR A 59 -21.85 16.97 -10.96
C THR A 59 -22.61 17.99 -10.12
N ILE A 60 -22.12 18.35 -8.94
CA ILE A 60 -22.79 19.31 -8.04
C ILE A 60 -22.14 20.70 -8.22
N PRO A 61 -22.88 21.72 -8.71
CA PRO A 61 -22.36 23.06 -8.86
C PRO A 61 -21.79 23.61 -7.55
N GLY A 62 -20.55 24.11 -7.59
CA GLY A 62 -19.83 24.66 -6.45
C GLY A 62 -19.08 23.63 -5.57
N ALA A 63 -19.28 22.32 -5.79
CA ALA A 63 -18.57 21.28 -5.04
C ALA A 63 -17.11 21.09 -5.49
N GLU A 64 -16.76 21.57 -6.68
CA GLU A 64 -15.44 21.43 -7.31
C GLU A 64 -14.29 21.83 -6.37
N LYS A 65 -14.44 22.95 -5.64
CA LYS A 65 -13.43 23.49 -4.71
C LYS A 65 -13.64 23.07 -3.25
N SER A 66 -14.70 22.34 -2.93
CA SER A 66 -15.00 22.01 -1.53
C SER A 66 -13.96 21.06 -0.95
N ALA A 67 -13.40 21.40 0.21
CA ALA A 67 -12.61 20.47 1.01
C ALA A 67 -13.44 19.22 1.36
N VAL A 68 -12.79 18.05 1.44
CA VAL A 68 -13.45 16.78 1.77
C VAL A 68 -12.91 16.25 3.08
N VAL A 69 -13.80 16.04 4.04
CA VAL A 69 -13.45 15.48 5.36
C VAL A 69 -14.10 14.11 5.51
N ALA A 70 -13.30 13.06 5.64
CA ALA A 70 -13.76 11.70 5.87
C ALA A 70 -14.04 11.46 7.36
N PHE A 71 -15.15 10.78 7.68
CA PHE A 71 -15.52 10.43 9.05
C PHE A 71 -15.78 8.93 9.13
N GLY A 72 -15.38 8.31 10.24
CA GLY A 72 -15.75 6.93 10.50
C GLY A 72 -15.46 6.47 11.92
N GLY A 73 -16.27 5.52 12.40
CA GLY A 73 -16.06 4.81 13.65
C GLY A 73 -15.64 3.35 13.41
N SER A 74 -14.83 2.76 14.29
CA SER A 74 -14.45 1.33 14.20
C SER A 74 -13.74 0.99 12.88
N TYR A 75 -14.13 -0.08 12.20
CA TYR A 75 -13.67 -0.37 10.82
C TYR A 75 -13.91 0.81 9.86
N GLY A 76 -15.04 1.53 9.98
CA GLY A 76 -15.26 2.76 9.22
C GLY A 76 -14.24 3.85 9.55
N GLY A 77 -13.76 3.91 10.80
CA GLY A 77 -12.68 4.80 11.21
C GLY A 77 -11.32 4.39 10.63
N MET A 78 -11.06 3.08 10.51
CA MET A 78 -9.90 2.57 9.77
C MET A 78 -9.98 3.00 8.30
N LEU A 79 -11.14 2.84 7.66
CA LEU A 79 -11.37 3.32 6.30
C LEU A 79 -11.19 4.84 6.20
N ALA A 80 -11.70 5.65 7.14
CA ALA A 80 -11.53 7.11 7.10
C ALA A 80 -10.05 7.52 7.18
N ALA A 81 -9.28 6.90 8.10
CA ALA A 81 -7.84 7.12 8.19
C ALA A 81 -7.14 6.69 6.90
N TRP A 82 -7.39 5.48 6.42
CA TRP A 82 -6.79 4.97 5.17
C TRP A 82 -7.21 5.77 3.94
N PHE A 83 -8.42 6.33 3.91
CA PHE A 83 -8.91 7.13 2.79
C PHE A 83 -8.08 8.41 2.67
N ARG A 84 -7.84 9.08 3.81
CA ARG A 84 -6.94 10.23 3.85
C ARG A 84 -5.53 9.85 3.42
N VAL A 85 -5.02 8.71 3.84
CA VAL A 85 -3.64 8.31 3.50
C VAL A 85 -3.50 7.97 2.02
N LYS A 86 -4.46 7.20 1.48
CA LYS A 86 -4.37 6.66 0.12
C LYS A 86 -4.81 7.68 -0.95
N TYR A 87 -5.70 8.61 -0.60
CA TYR A 87 -6.23 9.63 -1.52
C TYR A 87 -6.07 11.04 -0.94
N PRO A 88 -4.84 11.47 -0.62
CA PRO A 88 -4.56 12.81 -0.07
C PRO A 88 -5.10 13.95 -0.94
N HIS A 89 -5.00 13.78 -2.24
CA HIS A 89 -5.44 14.72 -3.28
C HIS A 89 -6.96 14.85 -3.40
N ILE A 90 -7.73 13.92 -2.81
CA ILE A 90 -9.20 13.95 -2.77
C ILE A 90 -9.69 14.32 -1.38
N VAL A 91 -9.04 13.82 -0.33
CA VAL A 91 -9.49 13.90 1.06
C VAL A 91 -8.60 14.84 1.84
N THR A 92 -9.14 16.00 2.21
CA THR A 92 -8.47 17.03 2.98
C THR A 92 -8.15 16.59 4.41
N ALA A 93 -9.10 15.97 5.11
CA ALA A 93 -8.89 15.54 6.48
C ALA A 93 -9.69 14.28 6.82
N SER A 94 -9.35 13.63 7.92
CA SER A 94 -10.11 12.47 8.42
C SER A 94 -10.32 12.54 9.94
N LEU A 95 -11.49 12.08 10.39
CA LEU A 95 -11.80 11.78 11.79
C LEU A 95 -12.03 10.28 11.90
N ALA A 96 -11.12 9.59 12.59
CA ALA A 96 -11.09 8.14 12.74
C ALA A 96 -11.33 7.75 14.21
N ALA A 97 -12.60 7.67 14.60
CA ALA A 97 -13.01 7.38 15.96
C ALA A 97 -12.96 5.87 16.27
N SER A 98 -12.40 5.51 17.43
CA SER A 98 -12.31 4.12 17.90
C SER A 98 -11.78 3.15 16.84
N ALA A 99 -10.81 3.60 16.03
CA ALA A 99 -10.28 2.87 14.90
C ALA A 99 -9.14 1.93 15.33
N PRO A 100 -9.31 0.59 15.29
CA PRO A 100 -8.29 -0.38 15.73
C PRO A 100 -7.18 -0.58 14.68
N ILE A 101 -6.42 0.47 14.40
CA ILE A 101 -5.33 0.51 13.40
C ILE A 101 -4.26 -0.56 13.63
N ASN A 102 -3.92 -0.86 14.89
CA ASN A 102 -2.88 -1.81 15.28
C ASN A 102 -3.42 -3.23 15.53
N MET A 103 -4.60 -3.58 14.99
CA MET A 103 -5.20 -4.90 15.22
C MET A 103 -4.42 -6.07 14.60
N SER A 104 -3.58 -5.78 13.62
CA SER A 104 -2.90 -6.79 12.82
C SER A 104 -1.86 -7.55 13.65
N PRO A 105 -1.62 -8.84 13.37
CA PRO A 105 -0.73 -9.65 14.21
C PRO A 105 0.69 -9.06 14.26
N GLY A 106 1.25 -8.98 15.46
CA GLY A 106 2.58 -8.40 15.68
C GLY A 106 2.60 -6.89 15.95
N LEU A 107 1.51 -6.16 15.68
CA LEU A 107 1.45 -4.71 15.94
C LEU A 107 1.04 -4.36 17.36
N ALA A 108 0.32 -5.26 18.04
CA ALA A 108 -0.05 -5.15 19.44
C ALA A 108 -0.01 -6.54 20.12
N PRO A 109 0.27 -6.62 21.44
CA PRO A 109 0.19 -7.87 22.17
C PRO A 109 -1.23 -8.46 22.14
N CYS A 110 -1.37 -9.76 21.85
CA CYS A 110 -2.68 -10.40 21.64
C CYS A 110 -3.61 -10.36 22.86
N GLY A 111 -3.08 -10.16 24.07
CA GLY A 111 -3.89 -10.12 25.31
C GLY A 111 -4.58 -8.77 25.54
N LYS A 112 -4.13 -7.70 24.88
CA LYS A 112 -4.53 -6.32 25.21
C LYS A 112 -6.02 -6.07 25.09
N PHE A 113 -6.65 -6.59 24.04
CA PHE A 113 -8.10 -6.46 23.87
C PHE A 113 -8.86 -7.10 25.04
N ASN A 114 -8.49 -8.32 25.44
CA ASN A 114 -9.16 -9.04 26.52
C ASN A 114 -8.91 -8.41 27.89
N GLU A 115 -7.71 -7.85 28.12
CA GLU A 115 -7.41 -7.04 29.30
C GLU A 115 -8.30 -5.79 29.35
N ALA A 116 -8.51 -5.11 28.22
CA ALA A 116 -9.37 -3.93 28.14
C ALA A 116 -10.85 -4.26 28.39
N VAL A 117 -11.35 -5.37 27.83
CA VAL A 117 -12.69 -5.87 28.17
C VAL A 117 -12.76 -6.14 29.68
N THR A 118 -11.77 -6.84 30.25
CA THR A 118 -11.76 -7.16 31.68
C THR A 118 -11.79 -5.91 32.55
N ALA A 119 -10.99 -4.88 32.21
CA ALA A 119 -10.95 -3.61 32.92
C ALA A 119 -12.32 -2.89 32.92
N ALA A 120 -13.08 -2.97 31.83
CA ALA A 120 -14.44 -2.40 31.77
C ALA A 120 -15.38 -3.05 32.80
N TYR A 121 -15.28 -4.37 33.01
CA TYR A 121 -16.06 -5.09 34.02
C TYR A 121 -15.55 -4.86 35.45
N GLU A 122 -14.23 -4.75 35.63
CA GLU A 122 -13.61 -4.49 36.93
C GLU A 122 -13.94 -3.10 37.46
N ARG A 123 -14.09 -2.10 36.58
CA ARG A 123 -14.53 -0.75 36.93
C ARG A 123 -15.92 -0.74 37.59
N GLU A 124 -16.79 -1.65 37.17
CA GLU A 124 -18.11 -1.84 37.82
C GLU A 124 -17.99 -2.69 39.09
N SER A 125 -17.25 -3.81 39.03
CA SER A 125 -16.97 -4.65 40.20
C SER A 125 -15.87 -5.67 39.94
N GLU A 126 -14.81 -5.68 40.74
CA GLU A 126 -13.80 -6.77 40.72
C GLU A 126 -14.39 -8.15 41.02
N LEU A 127 -15.45 -8.22 41.83
CA LEU A 127 -16.16 -9.47 42.10
C LEU A 127 -16.87 -10.02 40.86
N CYS A 128 -17.31 -9.14 39.95
CA CYS A 128 -17.93 -9.51 38.68
C CYS A 128 -16.92 -10.20 37.76
N SER A 129 -15.76 -9.59 37.51
CA SER A 129 -14.72 -10.20 36.66
C SER A 129 -14.21 -11.52 37.26
N ALA A 130 -14.04 -11.58 38.58
CA ALA A 130 -13.66 -12.81 39.29
C ALA A 130 -14.72 -13.91 39.18
N ALA A 131 -16.00 -13.57 39.23
CA ALA A 131 -17.10 -14.52 39.06
C ALA A 131 -17.21 -15.02 37.60
N ILE A 132 -17.04 -14.13 36.62
CA ILE A 132 -16.96 -14.49 35.20
C ILE A 132 -15.80 -15.46 34.96
N ARG A 133 -14.61 -15.15 35.49
CA ARG A 133 -13.42 -16.02 35.40
C ARG A 133 -13.68 -17.43 35.95
N LYS A 134 -14.36 -17.54 37.09
CA LYS A 134 -14.76 -18.83 37.68
C LYS A 134 -15.81 -19.57 36.86
N SER A 135 -16.70 -18.87 36.17
CA SER A 135 -17.79 -19.46 35.40
C SER A 135 -17.30 -20.34 34.24
N TRP A 136 -16.14 -20.03 33.64
CA TRP A 136 -15.57 -20.79 32.53
C TRP A 136 -15.28 -22.25 32.88
N THR A 137 -14.79 -22.49 34.10
CA THR A 137 -14.52 -23.84 34.61
C THR A 137 -15.81 -24.67 34.70
N GLU A 138 -16.92 -24.05 35.11
CA GLU A 138 -18.20 -24.74 35.24
C GLU A 138 -18.87 -24.96 33.86
N LEU A 139 -18.76 -23.99 32.95
CA LEU A 139 -19.19 -24.17 31.56
C LEU A 139 -18.43 -25.31 30.88
N GLN A 140 -17.11 -25.39 31.08
CA GLN A 140 -16.26 -26.44 30.50
C GLN A 140 -16.63 -27.84 31.02
N LYS A 141 -16.83 -27.98 32.34
CA LYS A 141 -17.26 -29.25 32.95
C LYS A 141 -18.56 -29.77 32.34
N LEU A 142 -19.54 -28.87 32.13
CA LEU A 142 -20.80 -29.23 31.48
C LEU A 142 -20.59 -29.52 29.98
N GLY A 143 -19.80 -28.69 29.31
CA GLY A 143 -19.50 -28.76 27.88
C GLY A 143 -18.82 -30.06 27.44
N TYR A 144 -18.06 -30.72 28.30
CA TYR A 144 -17.41 -32.00 27.97
C TYR A 144 -18.24 -33.25 28.26
N SER A 145 -19.50 -33.09 28.68
CA SER A 145 -20.43 -34.20 28.86
C SER A 145 -21.65 -34.07 27.96
N VAL A 146 -22.17 -35.19 27.47
CA VAL A 146 -23.40 -35.20 26.63
C VAL A 146 -24.60 -34.66 27.42
N ALA A 147 -24.73 -35.04 28.69
CA ALA A 147 -25.81 -34.54 29.56
C ALA A 147 -25.67 -33.04 29.84
N GLY A 148 -24.46 -32.55 30.12
CA GLY A 148 -24.19 -31.13 30.33
C GLY A 148 -24.40 -30.30 29.07
N CYS A 149 -24.04 -30.79 27.88
CA CYS A 149 -24.35 -30.13 26.62
C CYS A 149 -25.87 -29.95 26.41
N LYS A 150 -26.68 -30.97 26.71
CA LYS A 150 -28.15 -30.86 26.67
C LYS A 150 -28.66 -29.82 27.67
N GLN A 151 -28.06 -29.75 28.85
CA GLN A 151 -28.40 -28.74 29.86
C GLN A 151 -28.03 -27.33 29.39
N LEU A 152 -26.83 -27.11 28.85
CA LEU A 152 -26.37 -25.84 28.32
C LEU A 152 -27.25 -25.39 27.15
N ARG A 153 -27.54 -26.28 26.19
CA ARG A 153 -28.45 -26.00 25.07
C ARG A 153 -29.80 -25.47 25.55
N ARG A 154 -30.40 -26.12 26.56
CA ARG A 154 -31.67 -25.70 27.15
C ARG A 154 -31.56 -24.36 27.86
N LYS A 155 -30.52 -24.17 28.70
CA LYS A 155 -30.32 -22.93 29.47
C LYS A 155 -30.08 -21.72 28.58
N PHE A 156 -29.24 -21.86 27.55
CA PHE A 156 -28.95 -20.80 26.59
C PHE A 156 -30.00 -20.69 25.49
N GLY A 157 -30.98 -21.59 25.43
CA GLY A 157 -32.02 -21.61 24.40
C GLY A 157 -31.47 -21.70 22.98
N LEU A 158 -30.45 -22.54 22.74
CA LEU A 158 -29.72 -22.53 21.46
C LEU A 158 -30.53 -23.15 20.31
N CYS A 159 -30.39 -22.57 19.12
CA CYS A 159 -30.97 -23.12 17.89
C CYS A 159 -30.25 -24.41 17.45
N GLN A 160 -28.94 -24.48 17.69
CA GLN A 160 -28.09 -25.61 17.31
C GLN A 160 -28.07 -26.71 18.37
N GLU A 161 -27.80 -27.95 17.93
CA GLU A 161 -27.39 -29.03 18.83
C GLU A 161 -25.99 -28.77 19.38
N LEU A 162 -25.81 -29.10 20.66
CA LEU A 162 -24.53 -28.98 21.35
C LEU A 162 -24.03 -30.36 21.74
N HIS A 163 -22.77 -30.63 21.41
CA HIS A 163 -22.04 -31.87 21.69
C HIS A 163 -20.66 -31.53 22.27
N PRO A 164 -20.02 -32.46 23.00
CA PRO A 164 -18.67 -32.24 23.51
C PRO A 164 -17.64 -31.85 22.44
N SER A 165 -17.80 -32.38 21.21
CA SER A 165 -16.94 -32.06 20.07
C SER A 165 -17.09 -30.64 19.53
N ASN A 166 -18.19 -29.94 19.81
CA ASN A 166 -18.47 -28.60 19.30
C ASN A 166 -18.76 -27.56 20.40
N TYR A 167 -18.58 -27.90 21.69
CA TYR A 167 -18.78 -27.00 22.83
C TYR A 167 -17.98 -25.69 22.71
N THR A 168 -16.80 -25.74 22.09
CA THR A 168 -15.96 -24.55 21.87
C THR A 168 -16.69 -23.45 21.10
N LEU A 169 -17.65 -23.78 20.23
CA LEU A 169 -18.49 -22.79 19.54
C LEU A 169 -19.30 -21.94 20.52
N LEU A 170 -19.93 -22.57 21.53
CA LEU A 170 -20.67 -21.86 22.57
C LEU A 170 -19.73 -21.03 23.44
N ARG A 171 -18.60 -21.62 23.86
CA ARG A 171 -17.59 -20.93 24.69
C ARG A 171 -17.08 -19.66 24.01
N ASP A 172 -16.71 -19.78 22.74
CA ASP A 172 -16.15 -18.66 21.97
C ASP A 172 -17.23 -17.61 21.69
N TRP A 173 -18.46 -18.04 21.41
CA TRP A 173 -19.61 -17.12 21.28
C TRP A 173 -19.88 -16.32 22.57
N ILE A 174 -19.83 -16.95 23.76
CA ILE A 174 -19.95 -16.24 25.05
C ILE A 174 -18.80 -15.25 25.25
N LYS A 175 -17.57 -15.60 24.83
CA LYS A 175 -16.41 -14.69 24.91
C LYS A 175 -16.64 -13.43 24.07
N GLU A 176 -17.07 -13.58 22.81
CA GLU A 176 -17.39 -12.46 21.92
C GLU A 176 -18.55 -11.60 22.45
N ASN A 177 -19.51 -12.20 23.17
CA ASN A 177 -20.60 -11.48 23.84
C ASN A 177 -20.08 -10.47 24.87
N TYR A 178 -19.16 -10.86 25.74
CA TYR A 178 -18.60 -9.94 26.75
C TYR A 178 -17.86 -8.76 26.09
N GLY A 179 -17.09 -9.03 25.03
CA GLY A 179 -16.44 -7.97 24.25
C GLY A 179 -17.45 -7.01 23.61
N THR A 180 -18.54 -7.56 23.05
CA THR A 180 -19.62 -6.77 22.44
C THR A 180 -20.40 -5.95 23.48
N ILE A 181 -20.63 -6.46 24.69
CA ILE A 181 -21.28 -5.71 25.77
C ILE A 181 -20.39 -4.55 26.24
N ALA A 182 -19.09 -4.78 26.39
CA ALA A 182 -18.14 -3.72 26.74
C ALA A 182 -18.06 -2.64 25.64
N LEU A 183 -18.08 -3.04 24.36
CA LEU A 183 -18.13 -2.12 23.22
C LEU A 183 -19.27 -1.11 23.33
N VAL A 184 -20.48 -1.60 23.64
CA VAL A 184 -21.70 -0.79 23.68
C VAL A 184 -22.05 -0.33 25.09
N ASN A 185 -21.06 -0.19 25.97
CA ASN A 185 -21.27 0.23 27.36
C ASN A 185 -21.60 1.73 27.50
N PHE A 186 -22.59 2.19 26.75
CA PHE A 186 -23.06 3.57 26.77
C PHE A 186 -23.87 3.85 28.05
N PRO A 187 -23.84 5.08 28.60
CA PRO A 187 -24.70 5.47 29.71
C PRO A 187 -26.20 5.36 29.41
N GLU A 188 -26.56 5.34 28.12
CA GLU A 188 -27.94 5.30 27.63
C GLU A 188 -28.22 4.01 26.85
N PRO A 189 -29.49 3.61 26.69
CA PRO A 189 -29.84 2.49 25.84
C PRO A 189 -29.36 2.71 24.40
N SER A 190 -28.96 1.62 23.75
CA SER A 190 -28.39 1.65 22.40
C SER A 190 -28.98 0.53 21.55
N ASP A 191 -29.07 0.77 20.24
CA ASP A 191 -29.54 -0.17 19.22
C ASP A 191 -28.42 -0.61 18.25
N LEU A 192 -27.20 -0.10 18.44
CA LEU A 192 -26.04 -0.31 17.57
C LEU A 192 -25.75 -1.78 17.21
N VAL A 193 -25.94 -2.69 18.17
CA VAL A 193 -25.72 -4.15 18.01
C VAL A 193 -27.00 -4.95 18.31
N GLY A 194 -28.15 -4.29 18.19
CA GLY A 194 -29.41 -4.71 18.77
C GLY A 194 -29.76 -3.91 20.03
N ALA A 195 -31.01 -4.04 20.49
CA ALA A 195 -31.51 -3.30 21.64
C ALA A 195 -30.81 -3.75 22.94
N VAL A 196 -29.98 -2.88 23.50
CA VAL A 196 -29.28 -3.05 24.77
C VAL A 196 -29.69 -1.97 25.78
N PRO A 197 -29.76 -2.31 27.08
CA PRO A 197 -30.06 -1.34 28.13
C PRO A 197 -28.91 -0.33 28.30
N ALA A 198 -29.19 0.75 29.04
CA ALA A 198 -28.18 1.65 29.57
C ALA A 198 -27.16 0.91 30.45
N SER A 199 -25.88 1.27 30.31
CA SER A 199 -24.75 0.71 31.07
C SER A 199 -24.81 -0.83 31.16
N PRO A 200 -24.81 -1.55 30.02
CA PRO A 200 -25.03 -2.99 29.98
C PRO A 200 -23.98 -3.79 30.77
N VAL A 201 -22.75 -3.30 30.93
CA VAL A 201 -21.72 -3.95 31.78
C VAL A 201 -22.17 -3.95 33.24
N ARG A 202 -22.71 -2.82 33.74
CA ARG A 202 -23.26 -2.72 35.10
C ARG A 202 -24.40 -3.72 35.29
N VAL A 203 -25.31 -3.84 34.33
CA VAL A 203 -26.43 -4.80 34.38
C VAL A 203 -25.91 -6.24 34.48
N VAL A 204 -24.87 -6.59 33.70
CA VAL A 204 -24.22 -7.90 33.82
C VAL A 204 -23.64 -8.08 35.22
N CYS A 205 -22.90 -7.09 35.72
CA CYS A 205 -22.20 -7.21 36.99
C CYS A 205 -23.13 -7.29 38.20
N GLU A 206 -24.24 -6.55 38.21
CA GLU A 206 -25.28 -6.72 39.23
C GLU A 206 -25.82 -8.17 39.26
N GLY A 207 -25.92 -8.81 38.09
CA GLY A 207 -26.35 -10.20 37.95
C GLY A 207 -25.34 -11.23 38.46
N PHE A 208 -24.03 -10.94 38.36
CA PHE A 208 -22.95 -11.79 38.87
C PHE A 208 -22.67 -11.57 40.36
N VAL A 209 -22.70 -10.34 40.85
CA VAL A 209 -22.51 -10.01 42.27
C VAL A 209 -23.62 -10.62 43.14
N LYS A 210 -24.86 -10.69 42.61
CA LYS A 210 -25.99 -11.37 43.28
C LYS A 210 -25.89 -12.90 43.23
N ALA A 211 -25.04 -13.49 42.38
CA ALA A 211 -24.87 -14.93 42.29
C ALA A 211 -23.82 -15.40 43.32
N PRO A 212 -24.16 -16.31 44.26
CA PRO A 212 -23.17 -16.81 45.22
C PRO A 212 -22.00 -17.48 44.50
N ALA A 213 -20.77 -17.02 44.73
CA ALA A 213 -19.57 -17.54 44.04
C ALA A 213 -19.34 -19.05 44.24
N ASN A 214 -19.92 -19.64 45.31
CA ASN A 214 -19.84 -21.07 45.61
C ASN A 214 -20.96 -21.89 44.97
N ASN A 215 -21.99 -21.25 44.39
CA ASN A 215 -23.10 -21.90 43.72
C ASN A 215 -22.85 -21.97 42.21
N LYS A 216 -22.33 -23.12 41.77
CA LYS A 216 -21.97 -23.42 40.38
C LYS A 216 -23.13 -23.22 39.39
N SER A 217 -24.36 -23.61 39.76
CA SER A 217 -25.53 -23.40 38.89
C SER A 217 -25.86 -21.92 38.77
N ALA A 218 -25.78 -21.16 39.86
CA ALA A 218 -26.06 -19.73 39.85
C ALA A 218 -25.07 -18.95 38.97
N LEU A 219 -23.80 -19.38 38.90
CA LEU A 219 -22.81 -18.80 37.98
C LEU A 219 -23.17 -19.04 36.52
N VAL A 220 -23.57 -20.27 36.15
CA VAL A 220 -24.02 -20.56 34.78
C VAL A 220 -25.28 -19.76 34.43
N ASP A 221 -26.21 -19.62 35.37
CA ASP A 221 -27.42 -18.80 35.18
C ASP A 221 -27.10 -17.31 35.03
N ALA A 222 -26.05 -16.81 35.69
CA ALA A 222 -25.56 -15.44 35.51
C ALA A 222 -24.98 -15.22 34.09
N VAL A 223 -24.21 -16.18 33.56
CA VAL A 223 -23.72 -16.13 32.17
C VAL A 223 -24.88 -16.09 31.18
N VAL A 224 -25.90 -16.92 31.38
CA VAL A 224 -27.10 -16.95 30.53
C VAL A 224 -27.81 -15.60 30.52
N ARG A 225 -27.96 -14.97 31.70
CA ARG A 225 -28.55 -13.62 31.81
C ARG A 225 -27.70 -12.58 31.06
N ALA A 226 -26.37 -12.63 31.21
CA ALA A 226 -25.46 -11.70 30.57
C ALA A 226 -25.56 -11.76 29.04
N VAL A 227 -25.53 -12.96 28.47
CA VAL A 227 -25.68 -13.17 27.03
C VAL A 227 -27.03 -12.68 26.49
N ASN A 228 -28.11 -12.92 27.25
CA ASN A 228 -29.45 -12.52 26.81
C ASN A 228 -29.67 -11.01 26.80
N ILE A 229 -28.78 -10.21 27.39
CA ILE A 229 -28.81 -8.74 27.25
C ILE A 229 -28.63 -8.31 25.79
N LEU A 230 -27.83 -9.04 25.00
CA LEU A 230 -27.65 -8.75 23.58
C LEU A 230 -28.69 -9.44 22.70
N PHE A 231 -28.92 -10.74 22.96
CA PHE A 231 -29.61 -11.59 22.00
C PHE A 231 -31.10 -11.79 22.28
N ASN A 232 -31.56 -11.57 23.51
CA ASN A 232 -32.96 -11.78 23.86
C ASN A 232 -33.47 -10.74 24.87
N SER A 233 -33.04 -9.48 24.73
CA SER A 233 -33.43 -8.38 25.62
C SER A 233 -34.93 -8.12 25.61
N THR A 234 -35.59 -8.36 24.47
CA THR A 234 -37.05 -8.20 24.30
C THR A 234 -37.85 -9.45 24.69
N GLY A 235 -37.19 -10.60 24.93
CA GLY A 235 -37.84 -11.88 25.18
C GLY A 235 -38.56 -12.51 23.97
N GLN A 236 -38.50 -11.87 22.79
CA GLN A 236 -39.28 -12.28 21.62
C GLN A 236 -38.60 -13.34 20.75
N ARG A 237 -37.33 -13.69 21.02
CA ARG A 237 -36.60 -14.66 20.19
C ARG A 237 -36.96 -16.10 20.54
N LYS A 238 -37.15 -16.92 19.49
CA LYS A 238 -37.41 -18.37 19.63
C LYS A 238 -36.21 -19.16 20.15
N CYS A 239 -35.00 -18.83 19.70
CA CYS A 239 -33.74 -19.44 20.12
C CYS A 239 -32.55 -18.52 19.82
N ASN A 240 -31.41 -18.78 20.48
CA ASN A 240 -30.13 -18.11 20.27
C ASN A 240 -29.29 -18.87 19.22
N ASP A 241 -28.98 -18.21 18.11
CA ASP A 241 -28.20 -18.77 17.00
C ASP A 241 -26.71 -18.44 17.18
N LEU A 242 -25.88 -19.47 17.38
CA LEU A 242 -24.42 -19.29 17.53
C LEU A 242 -23.74 -18.76 16.26
N PHE A 243 -24.37 -18.90 15.09
CA PHE A 243 -23.86 -18.45 13.79
C PHE A 243 -24.48 -17.13 13.33
N ILE A 244 -25.18 -16.42 14.20
CA ILE A 244 -25.93 -15.22 13.84
C ILE A 244 -25.08 -14.16 13.13
N TYR A 245 -23.85 -13.92 13.60
CA TYR A 245 -22.94 -12.96 13.01
C TYR A 245 -22.46 -13.37 11.62
N GLN A 246 -22.19 -14.67 11.40
CA GLN A 246 -21.82 -15.20 10.09
C GLN A 246 -22.97 -15.08 9.08
N ARG A 247 -24.23 -15.13 9.55
CA ARG A 247 -25.42 -15.00 8.70
C ARG A 247 -25.83 -13.55 8.45
N HIS A 248 -25.66 -12.66 9.42
CA HIS A 248 -26.09 -11.24 9.30
C HIS A 248 -25.05 -10.38 8.58
N ILE A 249 -23.76 -10.72 8.67
CA ILE A 249 -22.68 -9.98 8.01
C ILE A 249 -21.75 -10.97 7.28
N PRO A 250 -22.26 -11.66 6.24
CA PRO A 250 -21.56 -12.78 5.60
C PRO A 250 -20.15 -12.41 5.09
N GLY A 251 -19.98 -11.18 4.59
CA GLY A 251 -18.70 -10.69 4.11
C GLY A 251 -17.63 -10.50 5.21
N TYR A 252 -18.01 -10.20 6.45
CA TYR A 252 -17.02 -9.87 7.50
C TYR A 252 -16.12 -11.05 7.88
N SER A 253 -16.64 -12.28 7.81
CA SER A 253 -15.82 -13.48 8.07
C SER A 253 -14.75 -13.68 7.00
N PHE A 254 -15.08 -13.40 5.73
CA PHE A 254 -14.11 -13.39 4.64
C PHE A 254 -13.09 -12.27 4.82
N GLN A 255 -13.56 -11.05 5.08
CA GLN A 255 -12.69 -9.88 5.24
C GLN A 255 -11.71 -10.03 6.42
N LYS A 256 -12.14 -10.64 7.53
CA LYS A 256 -11.25 -11.01 8.65
C LYS A 256 -10.16 -12.00 8.24
N CYS A 257 -10.48 -12.96 7.37
CA CYS A 257 -9.51 -13.90 6.85
C CYS A 257 -8.58 -13.29 5.80
N ASN A 258 -9.05 -12.29 5.05
CA ASN A 258 -8.34 -11.71 3.91
C ASN A 258 -7.49 -10.48 4.23
N GLU A 259 -7.93 -9.60 5.15
CA GLU A 259 -7.21 -8.34 5.42
C GLU A 259 -7.31 -7.83 6.87
N LEU A 260 -8.30 -8.30 7.67
CA LEU A 260 -8.52 -7.86 9.05
C LEU A 260 -8.22 -8.93 10.11
N MET A 261 -7.18 -9.76 9.89
CA MET A 261 -6.84 -10.80 10.85
C MET A 261 -6.43 -10.16 12.19
N THR A 262 -7.10 -10.54 13.28
CA THR A 262 -6.84 -9.99 14.62
C THR A 262 -6.21 -11.06 15.52
N ALA A 263 -5.09 -10.73 16.16
CA ALA A 263 -4.49 -11.58 17.17
C ALA A 263 -5.15 -11.33 18.54
N THR A 264 -5.88 -12.32 19.07
CA THR A 264 -6.44 -12.27 20.44
C THR A 264 -6.01 -13.51 21.23
N CYS A 265 -5.64 -13.33 22.49
CA CYS A 265 -5.29 -14.43 23.39
C CYS A 265 -5.77 -14.13 24.82
N GLY A 266 -5.92 -15.15 25.65
CA GLY A 266 -6.30 -15.03 27.05
C GLY A 266 -5.40 -15.88 27.93
N ASN A 267 -5.10 -15.40 29.13
CA ASN A 267 -4.33 -16.15 30.13
C ASN A 267 -5.18 -16.53 31.37
N GLY A 268 -6.36 -15.92 31.53
CA GLY A 268 -7.24 -16.16 32.68
C GLY A 268 -6.67 -15.73 34.03
N VAL A 269 -5.63 -14.90 34.01
CA VAL A 269 -4.97 -14.28 35.17
C VAL A 269 -5.17 -12.76 35.12
N THR A 270 -4.64 -12.10 34.09
CA THR A 270 -4.80 -10.64 33.88
C THR A 270 -6.11 -10.31 33.17
N ASP A 271 -6.73 -11.28 32.52
CA ASP A 271 -8.05 -11.17 31.91
C ASP A 271 -9.07 -12.11 32.57
N MET A 272 -10.35 -11.85 32.38
CA MET A 272 -11.46 -12.65 32.93
C MET A 272 -11.84 -13.86 32.06
N PHE A 273 -11.11 -14.13 30.98
CA PHE A 273 -11.39 -15.22 30.04
C PHE A 273 -10.64 -16.51 30.42
N PHE A 274 -10.92 -17.59 29.68
CA PHE A 274 -10.18 -18.84 29.82
C PHE A 274 -8.81 -18.73 29.14
N PRO A 275 -7.81 -19.54 29.53
CA PRO A 275 -6.51 -19.53 28.87
C PRO A 275 -6.60 -20.09 27.44
N TYR A 276 -6.11 -19.33 26.46
CA TYR A 276 -5.95 -19.75 25.07
C TYR A 276 -4.86 -18.93 24.37
N THR A 277 -4.14 -19.56 23.46
CA THR A 277 -3.10 -18.91 22.67
C THR A 277 -3.60 -18.58 21.27
N TRP A 278 -3.01 -17.55 20.67
CA TRP A 278 -3.20 -17.24 19.26
C TRP A 278 -2.09 -17.91 18.44
N ASN A 279 -2.45 -18.49 17.30
CA ASN A 279 -1.50 -19.10 16.37
C ASN A 279 -1.85 -18.70 14.94
N ALA A 280 -0.95 -17.96 14.29
CA ALA A 280 -1.10 -17.47 12.92
C ALA A 280 -1.37 -18.62 11.93
N THR A 281 -0.57 -19.69 12.00
CA THR A 281 -0.68 -20.84 11.10
C THR A 281 -2.02 -21.54 11.25
N ALA A 282 -2.48 -21.75 12.49
CA ALA A 282 -3.77 -22.39 12.74
C ALA A 282 -4.95 -21.54 12.25
N GLU A 283 -4.87 -20.21 12.41
CA GLU A 283 -5.88 -19.29 11.88
C GLU A 283 -5.88 -19.25 10.35
N LEU A 284 -4.70 -19.27 9.72
CA LEU A 284 -4.58 -19.33 8.27
C LEU A 284 -5.14 -20.63 7.70
N GLU A 285 -4.81 -21.78 8.29
CA GLU A 285 -5.39 -23.06 7.90
C GLU A 285 -6.90 -23.08 8.08
N ARG A 286 -7.43 -22.47 9.15
CA ARG A 286 -8.87 -22.32 9.36
C ARG A 286 -9.50 -21.47 8.26
N CYS A 287 -8.87 -20.34 7.92
CA CYS A 287 -9.34 -19.46 6.86
C CYS A 287 -9.28 -20.13 5.48
N GLN A 288 -8.23 -20.88 5.16
CA GLN A 288 -8.08 -21.63 3.91
C GLN A 288 -9.09 -22.78 3.80
N LYS A 289 -9.42 -23.45 4.91
CA LYS A 289 -10.49 -24.46 4.94
C LYS A 289 -11.86 -23.85 4.70
N GLN A 290 -12.06 -22.60 5.11
CA GLN A 290 -13.32 -21.89 4.97
C GLN A 290 -13.46 -21.18 3.61
N PHE A 291 -12.36 -20.70 3.05
CA PHE A 291 -12.29 -19.96 1.78
C PHE A 291 -11.09 -20.49 0.97
N THR A 292 -11.37 -21.10 -0.18
CA THR A 292 -10.36 -21.79 -1.00
C THR A 292 -9.35 -20.85 -1.68
N GLU A 293 -9.65 -19.55 -1.76
CA GLU A 293 -8.78 -18.52 -2.35
C GLU A 293 -8.78 -17.27 -1.45
N LEU A 294 -7.64 -17.01 -0.79
CA LEU A 294 -7.39 -15.76 -0.06
C LEU A 294 -6.49 -14.89 -0.94
N THR A 295 -6.94 -13.69 -1.28
CA THR A 295 -6.28 -12.80 -2.26
C THR A 295 -5.25 -11.87 -1.60
N SER A 296 -5.32 -11.69 -0.29
CA SER A 296 -4.46 -10.79 0.47
C SER A 296 -4.04 -11.44 1.79
N LEU A 297 -2.80 -11.20 2.19
CA LEU A 297 -2.25 -11.50 3.51
C LEU A 297 -1.61 -10.25 4.14
N ILE A 298 -1.76 -9.09 3.50
CA ILE A 298 -1.01 -7.89 3.83
C ILE A 298 -1.95 -6.94 4.58
N SER A 299 -1.71 -6.82 5.88
CA SER A 299 -2.47 -5.93 6.74
C SER A 299 -2.02 -4.48 6.57
N ALA A 300 -2.96 -3.57 6.33
CA ALA A 300 -2.75 -2.12 6.24
C ALA A 300 -2.22 -1.45 7.54
N GLY A 301 -1.90 -2.21 8.59
CA GLY A 301 -1.43 -1.69 9.87
C GLY A 301 0.01 -1.14 9.84
N ASP A 302 0.91 -1.71 9.02
CA ASP A 302 2.28 -1.18 8.86
C ASP A 302 2.31 0.14 8.07
N PHE A 303 1.36 0.31 7.14
CA PHE A 303 1.22 1.51 6.32
C PHE A 303 0.98 2.78 7.14
N LEU A 304 0.24 2.69 8.25
CA LEU A 304 -0.09 3.84 9.09
C LEU A 304 1.01 4.24 10.08
N LYS A 305 1.99 3.36 10.33
CA LYS A 305 3.15 3.67 11.19
C LYS A 305 4.25 4.41 10.42
N SER A 306 4.35 4.22 9.11
CA SER A 306 5.39 4.85 8.27
C SER A 306 5.00 6.26 7.78
N THR A 307 3.72 6.62 7.83
CA THR A 307 3.24 7.95 7.43
C THR A 307 3.34 8.91 8.61
N LYS A 308 4.43 9.68 8.65
CA LYS A 308 4.74 10.56 9.79
C LYS A 308 3.76 11.73 9.96
N HIS A 309 2.93 12.09 9.00
CA HIS A 309 2.11 13.29 9.12
C HIS A 309 0.88 13.19 8.23
N LEU A 310 -0.32 13.27 8.79
CA LEU A 310 -1.62 13.24 8.12
C LEU A 310 -2.58 14.10 8.96
N ASN A 311 -3.40 14.96 8.35
CA ASN A 311 -4.53 15.63 9.04
C ASN A 311 -5.60 14.58 9.40
N THR A 312 -5.29 13.80 10.43
CA THR A 312 -6.12 12.73 10.94
C THR A 312 -6.29 12.94 12.43
N GLU A 313 -7.54 13.16 12.83
CA GLU A 313 -7.96 13.06 14.22
C GLU A 313 -8.25 11.58 14.52
N ARG A 314 -7.76 11.11 15.67
CA ARG A 314 -7.97 9.74 16.16
C ARG A 314 -8.50 9.79 17.58
N SER A 315 -9.82 9.78 17.72
CA SER A 315 -10.49 9.73 19.01
C SER A 315 -10.61 8.29 19.50
N ASN A 316 -10.45 8.08 20.81
CA ASN A 316 -10.51 6.78 21.45
C ASN A 316 -11.23 6.91 22.79
N GLY A 317 -12.37 6.21 22.95
CA GLY A 317 -13.05 6.13 24.23
C GLY A 317 -12.27 5.28 25.24
N GLU A 318 -12.12 5.75 26.47
CA GLU A 318 -11.42 5.00 27.53
C GLU A 318 -12.09 3.65 27.84
N LEU A 319 -13.41 3.58 27.73
CA LEU A 319 -14.18 2.36 28.01
C LEU A 319 -14.32 1.45 26.79
N ASP A 320 -13.79 1.85 25.64
CA ASP A 320 -13.84 1.08 24.40
C ASP A 320 -12.72 0.04 24.35
N PRO A 321 -13.02 -1.27 24.32
CA PRO A 321 -12.00 -2.31 24.22
C PRO A 321 -11.16 -2.26 22.95
N TRP A 322 -11.62 -1.60 21.88
CA TRP A 322 -10.84 -1.44 20.65
C TRP A 322 -9.82 -0.31 20.73
N SER A 323 -9.96 0.62 21.68
CA SER A 323 -9.04 1.76 21.85
C SER A 323 -7.60 1.31 22.07
N VAL A 324 -7.38 0.19 22.77
CA VAL A 324 -6.05 -0.38 23.03
C VAL A 324 -5.36 -0.93 21.79
N LEU A 325 -6.13 -1.16 20.72
CA LEU A 325 -5.62 -1.50 19.39
C LEU A 325 -5.63 -0.29 18.45
N GLY A 326 -6.05 0.88 18.93
CA GLY A 326 -5.96 2.14 18.22
C GLY A 326 -4.58 2.78 18.32
N VAL A 327 -4.51 4.05 17.93
CA VAL A 327 -3.31 4.87 18.12
C VAL A 327 -3.55 5.78 19.32
N LEU A 328 -2.78 5.52 20.37
CA LEU A 328 -2.97 6.15 21.68
C LEU A 328 -1.96 7.26 21.97
N GLU A 329 -0.93 7.42 21.15
CA GLU A 329 0.05 8.50 21.28
C GLU A 329 0.19 9.21 19.93
N PRO A 330 0.36 10.54 19.91
CA PRO A 330 0.58 11.27 18.66
C PRO A 330 1.82 10.71 17.94
N LEU A 331 1.65 10.37 16.66
CA LEU A 331 2.76 9.92 15.80
C LEU A 331 3.56 11.12 15.25
N SER A 332 2.97 12.31 15.30
CA SER A 332 3.56 13.63 15.02
C SER A 332 2.63 14.76 15.45
N ASP A 333 3.06 16.01 15.28
CA ASP A 333 2.30 17.22 15.60
C ASP A 333 0.97 17.37 14.81
N ASP A 334 0.80 16.64 13.70
CA ASP A 334 -0.39 16.72 12.83
C ASP A 334 -1.44 15.65 13.13
N VAL A 335 -1.06 14.59 13.84
CA VAL A 335 -1.98 13.51 14.24
C VAL A 335 -2.53 13.84 15.61
N VAL A 336 -3.76 14.34 15.64
CA VAL A 336 -4.45 14.64 16.89
C VAL A 336 -4.98 13.34 17.47
N VAL A 337 -4.47 12.94 18.63
CA VAL A 337 -4.98 11.77 19.36
C VAL A 337 -5.78 12.23 20.56
N LEU A 338 -7.07 11.92 20.58
CA LEU A 338 -7.95 12.24 21.70
C LEU A 338 -8.30 10.97 22.47
N LYS A 339 -7.81 10.86 23.70
CA LYS A 339 -8.36 9.89 24.67
C LYS A 339 -9.52 10.56 25.38
N ILE A 340 -10.71 9.96 25.32
CA ILE A 340 -11.93 10.51 25.91
C ILE A 340 -12.27 9.71 27.18
N PRO A 341 -11.97 10.23 28.38
CA PRO A 341 -12.24 9.53 29.63
C PRO A 341 -13.73 9.20 29.78
N GLY A 342 -14.03 8.01 30.29
CA GLY A 342 -15.40 7.54 30.51
C GLY A 342 -16.26 7.35 29.24
N ALA A 343 -15.73 7.56 28.05
CA ALA A 343 -16.47 7.37 26.81
C ALA A 343 -16.40 5.91 26.32
N ALA A 344 -17.53 5.41 25.84
CA ALA A 344 -17.63 4.14 25.14
C ALA A 344 -17.28 4.29 23.65
N HIS A 345 -17.44 3.20 22.88
CA HIS A 345 -17.03 3.11 21.47
C HIS A 345 -17.60 4.25 20.61
N HIS A 346 -16.70 5.05 20.00
CA HIS A 346 -16.96 6.22 19.14
C HIS A 346 -18.11 7.13 19.63
N ALA A 347 -18.17 7.41 20.94
CA ALA A 347 -19.23 8.22 21.55
C ALA A 347 -19.28 9.66 21.01
N ASP A 348 -18.13 10.19 20.63
CA ASP A 348 -17.92 11.49 19.96
C ASP A 348 -18.71 11.60 18.63
N LEU A 349 -18.86 10.51 17.88
CA LEU A 349 -19.60 10.51 16.61
C LEU A 349 -21.13 10.39 16.75
N ARG A 350 -21.65 10.16 17.95
CA ARG A 350 -23.11 10.10 18.20
C ARG A 350 -23.73 11.51 18.22
N PHE A 351 -25.06 11.58 18.09
CA PHE A 351 -25.81 12.82 18.28
C PHE A 351 -25.54 13.42 19.67
N SER A 352 -25.48 14.74 19.75
CA SER A 352 -25.34 15.41 21.05
C SER A 352 -26.58 15.24 21.91
N ARG A 353 -26.36 15.04 23.22
CA ARG A 353 -27.40 14.90 24.23
C ARG A 353 -27.06 15.71 25.48
N PRO A 354 -28.07 16.20 26.22
CA PRO A 354 -27.83 16.85 27.51
C PRO A 354 -27.13 15.98 28.56
N SER A 355 -27.27 14.64 28.44
CA SER A 355 -26.63 13.67 29.34
C SER A 355 -25.23 13.24 28.90
N ASP A 356 -24.68 13.77 27.80
CA ASP A 356 -23.34 13.42 27.35
C ASP A 356 -22.29 13.81 28.41
N PRO A 357 -21.30 12.94 28.70
CA PRO A 357 -20.21 13.28 29.61
C PRO A 357 -19.48 14.57 29.17
N PRO A 358 -19.05 15.42 30.11
CA PRO A 358 -18.32 16.66 29.79
C PRO A 358 -17.10 16.43 28.89
N GLU A 359 -16.44 15.28 29.03
CA GLU A 359 -15.29 14.84 28.25
C GLU A 359 -15.65 14.59 26.78
N VAL A 360 -16.81 13.98 26.50
CA VAL A 360 -17.32 13.78 25.14
C VAL A 360 -17.67 15.12 24.50
N VAL A 361 -18.30 16.03 25.26
CA VAL A 361 -18.61 17.39 24.79
C VAL A 361 -17.33 18.15 24.44
N ARG A 362 -16.29 18.04 25.29
CA ARG A 362 -14.98 18.66 25.05
C ARG A 362 -14.27 18.05 23.84
N ALA A 363 -14.29 16.73 23.67
CA ALA A 363 -13.69 16.05 22.51
C ALA A 363 -14.29 16.59 21.20
N ARG A 364 -15.63 16.65 21.10
CA ARG A 364 -16.34 17.23 19.95
C ARG A 364 -16.01 18.70 19.68
N GLN A 365 -15.66 19.49 20.70
CA GLN A 365 -15.19 20.87 20.52
C GLN A 365 -13.79 20.92 19.93
N ILE A 366 -12.90 20.04 20.40
CA ILE A 366 -11.53 19.93 19.90
C ILE A 366 -11.53 19.45 18.45
N GLU A 367 -12.26 18.38 18.15
CA GLU A 367 -12.44 17.83 16.80
C GLU A 367 -12.91 18.90 15.81
N ARG A 368 -13.96 19.66 16.17
CA ARG A 368 -14.47 20.78 15.35
C ARG A 368 -13.43 21.86 15.11
N THR A 369 -12.59 22.16 16.11
CA THR A 369 -11.56 23.18 16.01
C THR A 369 -10.48 22.77 15.02
N TYR A 370 -10.01 21.53 15.08
CA TYR A 370 -9.03 21.00 14.13
C TYR A 370 -9.59 20.88 12.72
N ILE A 371 -10.82 20.38 12.55
CA ILE A 371 -11.47 20.30 11.23
C ILE A 371 -11.58 21.70 10.61
N ARG A 372 -11.98 22.72 11.38
CA ARG A 372 -12.04 24.11 10.89
C ARG A 372 -10.67 24.61 10.47
N ARG A 373 -9.63 24.35 11.27
CA ARG A 373 -8.24 24.71 10.95
C ARG A 373 -7.77 24.04 9.65
N TRP A 374 -7.97 22.74 9.51
CA TRP A 374 -7.52 21.97 8.34
C TRP A 374 -8.25 22.34 7.05
N ILE A 375 -9.55 22.66 7.13
CA ILE A 375 -10.29 23.19 5.97
C ILE A 375 -9.72 24.55 5.56
N ALA A 376 -9.46 25.45 6.52
CA ALA A 376 -8.88 26.76 6.23
C ALA A 376 -7.47 26.67 5.62
N GLU A 377 -6.62 25.78 6.15
CA GLU A 377 -5.28 25.51 5.60
C GLU A 377 -5.36 24.97 4.15
N ALA A 378 -6.36 24.15 3.84
CA ALA A 378 -6.57 23.62 2.48
C ALA A 378 -7.08 24.68 1.49
N ASP A 379 -7.92 25.61 1.94
CA ASP A 379 -8.39 26.73 1.12
C ASP A 379 -7.25 27.74 0.78
N GLU A 380 -6.12 27.68 1.50
CA GLU A 380 -4.91 28.48 1.26
C GLU A 380 -3.88 27.80 0.31
N SER A 381 -4.16 26.59 -0.19
CA SER A 381 -3.27 25.82 -1.11
C SER A 381 -3.14 26.51 -2.50
N PRO A 382 -1.98 26.42 -3.18
CA PRO A 382 -1.51 27.50 -4.04
C PRO A 382 -2.14 27.62 -5.42
N GLU A 383 -1.90 28.80 -6.00
CA GLU A 383 -2.09 29.12 -7.41
C GLU A 383 -1.68 27.99 -8.38
N ARG A 384 -2.46 27.91 -9.46
CA ARG A 384 -2.34 27.03 -10.64
C ARG A 384 -0.87 26.74 -11.01
N GLY A 385 -0.42 25.49 -10.85
CA GLY A 385 0.89 25.00 -11.32
C GLY A 385 1.96 24.74 -10.25
N ARG A 386 1.63 24.85 -8.95
CA ARG A 386 2.52 24.42 -7.85
C ARG A 386 2.03 23.08 -7.26
N LYS A 387 2.97 22.21 -6.85
CA LYS A 387 2.70 20.93 -6.20
C LYS A 387 3.07 20.96 -4.73
N GLU A 388 2.31 20.28 -3.89
CA GLU A 388 2.64 20.12 -2.48
C GLU A 388 3.97 19.38 -2.33
N VAL A 389 4.84 19.87 -1.46
CA VAL A 389 6.06 19.14 -1.11
C VAL A 389 5.70 17.81 -0.44
N ASP A 390 4.63 17.82 0.35
CA ASP A 390 4.11 16.63 1.02
C ASP A 390 2.61 16.47 0.75
N HIS A 391 2.23 15.47 -0.04
CA HIS A 391 0.82 15.14 -0.24
C HIS A 391 0.17 14.52 1.00
N PHE A 392 0.96 13.86 1.83
CA PHE A 392 0.44 13.04 2.90
C PHE A 392 0.24 13.86 4.18
N ALA A 393 0.87 15.03 4.32
CA ALA A 393 0.88 15.89 5.50
C ALA A 393 0.46 17.34 5.24
N PHE A 394 -0.02 18.07 6.26
CA PHE A 394 -0.35 19.49 6.10
C PHE A 394 0.44 20.49 6.96
N HIS A 395 1.29 20.07 7.91
CA HIS A 395 2.20 21.05 8.56
C HIS A 395 3.12 21.74 7.56
N ASN A 396 3.43 21.07 6.44
CA ASN A 396 4.30 21.59 5.40
C ASN A 396 3.46 22.12 4.22
N ASN A 397 2.98 23.35 4.34
CA ASN A 397 2.31 24.07 3.25
C ASN A 397 3.25 24.52 2.12
N LYS A 398 4.52 24.08 2.12
CA LYS A 398 5.45 24.44 1.05
C LYS A 398 5.05 23.73 -0.22
N THR A 399 5.23 24.45 -1.31
CA THR A 399 5.00 23.92 -2.64
C THR A 399 6.20 24.16 -3.52
N PHE A 400 6.31 23.34 -4.56
CA PHE A 400 7.39 23.41 -5.53
C PHE A 400 6.85 23.32 -6.96
N LYS A 401 7.70 23.66 -7.92
CA LYS A 401 7.38 23.57 -9.34
C LYS A 401 7.78 22.18 -9.83
N LEU A 402 6.79 21.36 -10.15
CA LEU A 402 6.99 20.10 -10.88
C LEU A 402 7.07 20.42 -12.37
N ARG A 403 8.16 20.02 -13.03
CA ARG A 403 8.32 20.17 -14.47
C ARG A 403 7.58 19.06 -15.20
N TYR A 404 6.90 19.41 -16.28
CA TYR A 404 6.38 18.44 -17.25
C TYR A 404 6.50 19.03 -18.65
N LEU A 405 6.59 18.17 -19.65
CA LEU A 405 6.56 18.52 -21.07
C LEU A 405 5.21 18.07 -21.62
N MET A 406 4.61 18.87 -22.50
CA MET A 406 3.31 18.58 -23.09
C MET A 406 3.34 18.90 -24.58
N ASN A 407 2.77 18.00 -25.39
CA ASN A 407 2.52 18.22 -26.81
C ASN A 407 1.07 17.87 -27.14
N ASP A 408 0.29 18.88 -27.52
CA ASP A 408 -1.12 18.79 -27.90
C ASP A 408 -1.37 18.89 -29.41
N GLU A 409 -0.31 18.87 -30.24
CA GLU A 409 -0.39 19.02 -31.70
C GLU A 409 -1.33 18.01 -32.35
N TYR A 410 -1.29 16.75 -31.90
CA TYR A 410 -2.08 15.64 -32.45
C TYR A 410 -3.31 15.29 -31.62
N TRP A 411 -3.56 16.00 -30.53
CA TRP A 411 -4.60 15.61 -29.59
C TRP A 411 -5.99 15.91 -30.14
N ASP A 412 -6.83 14.88 -30.21
CA ASP A 412 -8.25 15.07 -30.48
C ASP A 412 -8.92 15.68 -29.25
N ARG A 413 -9.31 16.96 -29.38
CA ARG A 413 -9.91 17.73 -28.30
C ARG A 413 -11.35 17.29 -27.96
N ASP A 414 -11.94 16.33 -28.66
CA ASP A 414 -13.20 15.69 -28.23
C ASP A 414 -12.99 14.38 -27.46
N GLY A 415 -11.96 14.35 -26.60
CA GLY A 415 -11.71 13.22 -25.69
C GLY A 415 -10.70 12.21 -26.19
N GLY A 416 -9.81 12.59 -27.12
CA GLY A 416 -8.63 11.80 -27.48
C GLY A 416 -7.81 11.43 -26.24
N PRO A 417 -7.10 10.29 -26.24
CA PRO A 417 -6.43 9.78 -25.05
C PRO A 417 -5.27 10.67 -24.58
N ILE A 418 -4.89 10.55 -23.32
CA ILE A 418 -3.68 11.15 -22.76
C ILE A 418 -2.65 10.04 -22.55
N PHE A 419 -1.51 10.15 -23.23
CA PHE A 419 -0.34 9.32 -22.98
C PHE A 419 0.56 10.05 -21.98
N ILE A 420 0.69 9.48 -20.79
CA ILE A 420 1.48 10.06 -19.71
C ILE A 420 2.71 9.21 -19.44
N TYR A 421 3.89 9.74 -19.76
CA TYR A 421 5.16 9.15 -19.39
C TYR A 421 5.47 9.47 -17.92
N THR A 422 5.54 8.44 -17.09
CA THR A 422 5.90 8.55 -15.68
C THR A 422 7.41 8.65 -15.55
N GLY A 423 7.93 9.88 -15.56
CA GLY A 423 9.37 10.14 -15.45
C GLY A 423 9.99 9.50 -14.21
N ASN A 424 11.27 9.21 -14.31
CA ASN A 424 11.97 8.38 -13.37
C ASN A 424 13.28 9.07 -12.93
N GLU A 425 14.36 8.33 -12.73
CA GLU A 425 15.56 8.75 -11.99
C GLU A 425 16.52 9.70 -12.74
N ASP A 426 16.01 10.57 -13.62
CA ASP A 426 16.83 11.58 -14.33
C ASP A 426 15.99 12.78 -14.86
N ASN A 427 16.65 13.71 -15.55
CA ASN A 427 16.05 14.81 -16.29
C ASN A 427 15.04 14.29 -17.34
N ILE A 428 13.82 14.83 -17.29
CA ILE A 428 12.72 14.43 -18.17
C ILE A 428 12.99 14.66 -19.67
N GLU A 429 13.82 15.63 -20.04
CA GLU A 429 14.15 15.94 -21.44
C GLU A 429 14.87 14.76 -22.11
N GLY A 430 15.79 14.08 -21.41
CA GLY A 430 16.47 12.90 -21.94
C GLY A 430 15.52 11.73 -22.18
N PHE A 431 14.54 11.53 -21.29
CA PHE A 431 13.51 10.51 -21.50
C PHE A 431 12.60 10.85 -22.67
N ALA A 432 12.22 12.13 -22.83
CA ALA A 432 11.44 12.60 -23.96
C ALA A 432 12.17 12.40 -25.30
N GLU A 433 13.48 12.66 -25.35
CA GLU A 433 14.33 12.42 -26.52
C GLU A 433 14.54 10.93 -26.82
N ALA A 434 14.56 10.05 -25.81
CA ALA A 434 14.78 8.62 -26.01
C ALA A 434 13.47 7.84 -26.29
N THR A 435 12.33 8.32 -25.80
CA THR A 435 11.04 7.61 -25.85
C THR A 435 10.24 7.94 -27.10
N GLY A 436 10.80 7.59 -28.25
CA GLY A 436 10.25 7.85 -29.58
C GLY A 436 8.82 7.35 -29.81
N ALA A 437 8.48 6.21 -29.22
CA ALA A 437 7.20 5.54 -29.43
C ALA A 437 5.99 6.45 -29.15
N LEU A 438 6.01 7.25 -28.08
CA LEU A 438 4.89 8.13 -27.73
C LEU A 438 4.66 9.22 -28.79
N TRP A 439 5.74 9.76 -29.36
CA TRP A 439 5.67 10.77 -30.42
C TRP A 439 5.12 10.19 -31.71
N GLU A 440 5.53 8.98 -32.07
CA GLU A 440 5.08 8.28 -33.27
C GLU A 440 3.63 7.80 -33.15
N TRP A 441 3.21 7.41 -31.94
CA TRP A 441 1.86 6.89 -31.69
C TRP A 441 0.84 8.02 -31.52
N ALA A 442 1.25 9.21 -31.04
CA ALA A 442 0.35 10.34 -30.86
C ALA A 442 -0.56 10.65 -32.07
N PRO A 443 -0.06 10.79 -33.31
CA PRO A 443 -0.91 11.01 -34.49
C PRO A 443 -1.83 9.82 -34.82
N GLU A 444 -1.39 8.59 -34.53
CA GLU A 444 -2.16 7.37 -34.78
C GLU A 444 -3.35 7.22 -33.80
N PHE A 445 -3.21 7.75 -32.59
CA PHE A 445 -4.21 7.67 -31.52
C PHE A 445 -5.00 8.96 -31.31
N GLY A 446 -4.59 10.07 -31.92
CA GLY A 446 -5.12 11.39 -31.59
C GLY A 446 -4.80 11.80 -30.15
N ALA A 447 -3.59 11.47 -29.66
CA ALA A 447 -3.26 11.53 -28.24
C ALA A 447 -2.59 12.84 -27.82
N LEU A 448 -2.90 13.30 -26.59
CA LEU A 448 -2.09 14.27 -25.85
C LEU A 448 -0.88 13.55 -25.27
N VAL A 449 0.33 14.04 -25.53
CA VAL A 449 1.56 13.48 -24.97
C VAL A 449 2.05 14.34 -23.80
N VAL A 450 2.25 13.70 -22.65
CA VAL A 450 2.74 14.37 -21.43
C VAL A 450 3.91 13.59 -20.84
N PHE A 451 5.06 14.22 -20.69
CA PHE A 451 6.19 13.66 -19.93
C PHE A 451 6.31 14.38 -18.60
N VAL A 452 6.16 13.65 -17.49
CA VAL A 452 6.19 14.25 -16.15
C VAL A 452 7.53 14.00 -15.49
N GLU A 453 8.22 15.04 -15.04
CA GLU A 453 9.48 14.87 -14.33
C GLU A 453 9.25 14.36 -12.91
N HIS A 454 10.08 13.42 -12.47
CA HIS A 454 10.03 12.93 -11.10
C HIS A 454 10.57 13.98 -10.13
N ARG A 455 9.92 14.12 -8.96
CA ARG A 455 10.45 14.96 -7.86
C ARG A 455 11.89 14.57 -7.48
N PHE A 456 12.72 15.54 -7.12
CA PHE A 456 14.16 15.39 -6.83
C PHE A 456 15.06 15.04 -8.02
N PHE A 457 14.54 15.04 -9.25
CA PHE A 457 15.31 14.88 -10.47
C PHE A 457 15.15 16.09 -11.39
N GLY A 458 16.13 16.28 -12.28
CA GLY A 458 16.18 17.40 -13.21
C GLY A 458 16.01 18.76 -12.53
N LYS A 459 14.93 19.47 -12.87
CA LYS A 459 14.58 20.80 -12.34
C LYS A 459 13.47 20.75 -11.29
N SER A 460 12.91 19.58 -11.02
CA SER A 460 11.76 19.37 -10.12
C SER A 460 12.21 19.14 -8.69
N LEU A 461 12.85 20.14 -8.10
CA LEU A 461 13.49 20.06 -6.79
C LEU A 461 12.61 20.73 -5.70
N PRO A 462 12.04 19.97 -4.74
CA PRO A 462 11.13 20.52 -3.71
C PRO A 462 11.71 21.68 -2.90
N PHE A 463 13.03 21.70 -2.69
CA PHE A 463 13.73 22.75 -1.97
C PHE A 463 14.86 23.39 -2.79
N GLY A 464 14.79 23.32 -4.13
CA GLY A 464 15.87 23.75 -5.02
C GLY A 464 17.16 22.98 -4.73
N ASN A 465 18.32 23.65 -4.76
CA ASN A 465 19.62 23.04 -4.45
C ASN A 465 19.68 22.45 -3.04
N ARG A 466 18.80 22.89 -2.14
CA ARG A 466 18.76 22.44 -0.75
C ARG A 466 18.07 21.09 -0.55
N SER A 467 17.47 20.52 -1.60
CA SER A 467 16.73 19.25 -1.54
C SER A 467 17.58 18.09 -1.00
N PHE A 468 18.90 18.18 -1.13
CA PHE A 468 19.85 17.13 -0.78
C PHE A 468 20.66 17.42 0.51
N GLU A 469 20.36 18.53 1.20
CA GLU A 469 21.17 19.00 2.35
C GLU A 469 20.97 18.17 3.61
N SER A 470 19.80 17.55 3.79
CA SER A 470 19.48 16.86 5.04
C SER A 470 18.47 15.71 4.84
N PRO A 471 18.46 14.72 5.75
CA PRO A 471 17.50 13.61 5.73
C PRO A 471 16.05 14.09 5.76
N GLU A 472 15.75 15.17 6.48
CA GLU A 472 14.40 15.74 6.60
C GLU A 472 13.88 16.29 5.28
N LYS A 473 14.77 16.81 4.41
CA LYS A 473 14.41 17.30 3.08
C LYS A 473 14.37 16.17 2.05
N LEU A 474 15.31 15.23 2.14
CA LEU A 474 15.33 14.03 1.28
C LEU A 474 14.17 13.09 1.56
N GLY A 475 13.58 13.13 2.76
CA GLY A 475 12.47 12.27 3.17
C GLY A 475 11.22 12.36 2.28
N TYR A 476 11.07 13.41 1.47
CA TYR A 476 9.98 13.54 0.50
C TYR A 476 10.26 12.87 -0.86
N LEU A 477 11.45 12.25 -1.02
CA LEU A 477 11.81 11.44 -2.17
C LEU A 477 11.31 10.00 -1.97
N THR A 478 10.06 9.77 -2.32
CA THR A 478 9.42 8.44 -2.33
C THR A 478 8.61 8.24 -3.60
N SER A 479 8.40 6.97 -3.95
CA SER A 479 7.49 6.55 -5.02
C SER A 479 6.07 6.99 -4.73
N ASP A 480 5.57 6.85 -3.49
CA ASP A 480 4.22 7.28 -3.09
C ASP A 480 3.96 8.76 -3.43
N GLN A 481 4.93 9.60 -3.07
CA GLN A 481 4.91 11.04 -3.29
C GLN A 481 4.95 11.40 -4.79
N ALA A 482 5.76 10.67 -5.57
CA ALA A 482 5.83 10.87 -7.03
C ALA A 482 4.55 10.41 -7.74
N LEU A 483 3.96 9.29 -7.34
CA LEU A 483 2.67 8.84 -7.89
C LEU A 483 1.55 9.84 -7.58
N ALA A 484 1.54 10.44 -6.38
CA ALA A 484 0.61 11.51 -6.02
C ALA A 484 0.82 12.77 -6.88
N ASP A 485 2.06 13.17 -7.17
CA ASP A 485 2.35 14.26 -8.13
C ASP A 485 1.71 14.01 -9.51
N TYR A 486 1.82 12.77 -10.00
CA TYR A 486 1.30 12.35 -11.30
C TYR A 486 -0.23 12.32 -11.30
N ALA A 487 -0.84 11.78 -10.25
CA ALA A 487 -2.29 11.78 -10.06
C ALA A 487 -2.86 13.21 -10.07
N ASP A 488 -2.25 14.11 -9.30
CA ASP A 488 -2.65 15.52 -9.27
C ASP A 488 -2.50 16.21 -10.63
N LEU A 489 -1.44 15.88 -11.38
CA LEU A 489 -1.25 16.45 -12.71
C LEU A 489 -2.31 15.93 -13.69
N ILE A 490 -2.65 14.64 -13.65
CA ILE A 490 -3.73 14.07 -14.47
C ILE A 490 -5.05 14.80 -14.17
N ILE A 491 -5.41 14.94 -12.90
CA ILE A 491 -6.63 15.66 -12.48
C ILE A 491 -6.59 17.10 -12.97
N HIS A 492 -5.45 17.78 -12.81
CA HIS A 492 -5.27 19.15 -13.27
C HIS A 492 -5.49 19.28 -14.78
N LEU A 493 -4.89 18.40 -15.58
CA LEU A 493 -5.04 18.40 -17.04
C LEU A 493 -6.49 18.13 -17.43
N LYS A 494 -7.14 17.13 -16.84
CA LYS A 494 -8.56 16.82 -17.08
C LYS A 494 -9.50 17.95 -16.72
N TYR A 495 -9.15 18.76 -15.72
CA TYR A 495 -9.97 19.90 -15.29
C TYR A 495 -9.72 21.16 -16.12
N THR A 496 -8.48 21.39 -16.57
CA THR A 496 -8.09 22.67 -17.18
C THR A 496 -8.06 22.66 -18.70
N LEU A 497 -7.92 21.50 -19.33
CA LEU A 497 -7.93 21.36 -20.78
C LEU A 497 -9.34 20.96 -21.25
N PRO A 498 -10.02 21.80 -22.06
CA PRO A 498 -11.33 21.45 -22.60
C PRO A 498 -11.27 20.15 -23.41
N GLY A 499 -12.15 19.19 -23.09
CA GLY A 499 -12.22 17.88 -23.74
C GLY A 499 -11.49 16.77 -22.99
N ALA A 500 -10.49 17.13 -22.16
CA ALA A 500 -9.69 16.16 -21.41
C ALA A 500 -10.47 15.42 -20.32
N GLU A 501 -11.62 15.96 -19.91
CA GLU A 501 -12.50 15.30 -18.93
C GLU A 501 -12.99 13.92 -19.40
N LYS A 502 -13.08 13.71 -20.72
CA LYS A 502 -13.49 12.45 -21.34
C LYS A 502 -12.33 11.53 -21.67
N SER A 503 -11.11 12.06 -21.74
CA SER A 503 -9.94 11.35 -22.25
C SER A 503 -9.59 10.13 -21.40
N ALA A 504 -9.42 8.98 -22.06
CA ALA A 504 -8.75 7.83 -21.46
C ALA A 504 -7.29 8.19 -21.14
N VAL A 505 -6.73 7.67 -20.04
CA VAL A 505 -5.33 7.94 -19.67
C VAL A 505 -4.52 6.65 -19.66
N ILE A 506 -3.40 6.64 -20.38
CA ILE A 506 -2.49 5.50 -20.47
C ILE A 506 -1.13 5.89 -19.86
N ALA A 507 -0.77 5.26 -18.75
CA ALA A 507 0.52 5.47 -18.10
C ALA A 507 1.61 4.62 -18.77
N ILE A 508 2.72 5.23 -19.12
CA ILE A 508 3.81 4.57 -19.87
C ILE A 508 5.13 4.86 -19.16
N GLY A 509 6.01 3.87 -19.07
CA GLY A 509 7.34 4.10 -18.53
C GLY A 509 8.31 2.96 -18.76
N GLY A 510 9.59 3.31 -18.82
CA GLY A 510 10.72 2.37 -18.89
C GLY A 510 11.41 2.23 -17.53
N SER A 511 11.93 1.05 -17.19
CA SER A 511 12.74 0.83 -15.97
C SER A 511 11.97 1.14 -14.67
N TYR A 512 12.51 1.96 -13.75
CA TYR A 512 11.76 2.50 -12.61
C TYR A 512 10.50 3.28 -13.06
N GLY A 513 10.55 3.97 -14.20
CA GLY A 513 9.36 4.54 -14.83
C GLY A 513 8.31 3.48 -15.16
N GLY A 514 8.73 2.27 -15.57
CA GLY A 514 7.85 1.13 -15.77
C GLY A 514 7.21 0.64 -14.47
N LEU A 515 7.95 0.64 -13.36
CA LEU A 515 7.38 0.38 -12.02
C LEU A 515 6.30 1.43 -11.70
N LEU A 516 6.61 2.71 -11.88
CA LEU A 516 5.69 3.82 -11.62
C LEU A 516 4.43 3.74 -12.50
N ALA A 517 4.56 3.42 -13.79
CA ALA A 517 3.41 3.28 -14.70
C ALA A 517 2.45 2.17 -14.25
N ALA A 518 2.99 0.99 -13.89
CA ALA A 518 2.16 -0.09 -13.35
C ALA A 518 1.54 0.29 -12.01
N TRP A 519 2.31 0.92 -11.11
CA TRP A 519 1.80 1.37 -9.81
C TRP A 519 0.74 2.47 -9.94
N MET A 520 0.83 3.35 -10.94
CA MET A 520 -0.21 4.31 -11.28
C MET A 520 -1.52 3.58 -11.64
N ARG A 521 -1.46 2.55 -12.49
CA ARG A 521 -2.65 1.76 -12.84
C ARG A 521 -3.21 0.99 -11.63
N LEU A 522 -2.36 0.45 -10.77
CA LEU A 522 -2.77 -0.31 -9.59
C LEU A 522 -3.39 0.56 -8.50
N LYS A 523 -2.81 1.73 -8.23
CA LYS A 523 -3.23 2.61 -7.13
C LYS A 523 -4.24 3.67 -7.55
N PHE A 524 -4.21 4.09 -8.81
CA PHE A 524 -5.12 5.09 -9.36
C PHE A 524 -5.88 4.57 -10.59
N PRO A 525 -6.54 3.39 -10.54
CA PRO A 525 -7.27 2.82 -11.70
C PRO A 525 -8.49 3.65 -12.12
N HIS A 526 -8.91 4.60 -11.28
CA HIS A 526 -9.95 5.59 -11.54
C HIS A 526 -9.43 6.81 -12.34
N LEU A 527 -8.11 7.01 -12.40
CA LEU A 527 -7.46 8.06 -13.19
C LEU A 527 -6.74 7.51 -14.42
N VAL A 528 -6.20 6.29 -14.34
CA VAL A 528 -5.38 5.64 -15.37
C VAL A 528 -6.08 4.39 -15.88
N ASP A 529 -6.50 4.36 -17.15
CA ASP A 529 -7.29 3.30 -17.78
C ASP A 529 -6.47 2.08 -18.21
N GLY A 530 -5.16 2.26 -18.39
CA GLY A 530 -4.21 1.19 -18.68
C GLY A 530 -2.77 1.63 -18.50
N ALA A 531 -1.84 0.67 -18.44
CA ALA A 531 -0.42 0.95 -18.32
C ALA A 531 0.46 0.08 -19.23
N LEU A 532 1.53 0.69 -19.75
CA LEU A 532 2.65 0.00 -20.40
C LEU A 532 3.88 0.14 -19.51
N SER A 533 4.27 -0.95 -18.87
CA SER A 533 5.44 -1.10 -18.02
C SER A 533 6.53 -1.83 -18.79
N SER A 534 7.49 -1.08 -19.34
CA SER A 534 8.58 -1.65 -20.12
C SER A 534 9.86 -1.80 -19.28
N GLY A 535 10.36 -3.02 -19.15
CA GLY A 535 11.57 -3.34 -18.39
C GLY A 535 11.46 -3.05 -16.88
N GLY A 536 10.26 -3.09 -16.30
CA GLY A 536 10.02 -2.81 -14.87
C GLY A 536 10.45 -3.97 -13.94
N PRO A 537 11.42 -3.79 -13.02
CA PRO A 537 11.95 -4.88 -12.19
C PRO A 537 11.20 -5.08 -10.85
N PHE A 538 10.01 -5.67 -10.88
CA PHE A 538 9.13 -5.84 -9.69
C PHE A 538 9.65 -6.81 -8.62
N ASN A 539 10.51 -7.75 -9.01
CA ASN A 539 11.06 -8.79 -8.13
C ASN A 539 12.41 -8.41 -7.50
N MET A 540 12.80 -7.15 -7.56
CA MET A 540 14.05 -6.64 -7.00
C MET A 540 14.13 -6.72 -5.45
N PRO A 541 13.06 -6.49 -4.66
CA PRO A 541 13.14 -6.56 -3.20
C PRO A 541 13.62 -7.91 -2.63
N PRO A 542 14.22 -7.93 -1.42
CA PRO A 542 14.80 -9.14 -0.84
C PRO A 542 13.79 -10.29 -0.66
N GLY A 543 14.20 -11.49 -1.08
CA GLY A 543 13.44 -12.73 -0.86
C GLY A 543 12.44 -13.10 -1.95
N LEU A 544 12.27 -12.28 -3.00
CA LEU A 544 11.41 -12.61 -4.14
C LEU A 544 12.11 -13.51 -5.17
N VAL A 545 13.40 -13.28 -5.43
CA VAL A 545 14.25 -14.11 -6.30
C VAL A 545 15.64 -14.29 -5.66
N PRO A 546 16.44 -15.30 -6.09
CA PRO A 546 17.81 -15.43 -5.64
C PRO A 546 18.64 -14.16 -5.90
N CYS A 547 19.52 -13.78 -4.96
CA CYS A 547 20.33 -12.57 -5.11
C CYS A 547 21.28 -12.58 -6.31
N SER A 548 21.61 -13.77 -6.85
CA SER A 548 22.49 -13.92 -8.02
C SER A 548 21.79 -13.67 -9.35
N THR A 549 20.47 -13.62 -9.36
CA THR A 549 19.63 -13.56 -10.58
C THR A 549 20.07 -12.45 -11.54
N TYR A 550 20.27 -11.23 -11.03
CA TYR A 550 20.70 -10.10 -11.86
C TYR A 550 22.11 -10.32 -12.43
N SER A 551 23.06 -10.76 -11.60
CA SER A 551 24.45 -11.01 -11.99
C SER A 551 24.57 -12.09 -13.07
N GLU A 552 23.77 -13.14 -12.95
CA GLU A 552 23.66 -14.22 -13.94
C GLU A 552 23.03 -13.70 -15.24
N ALA A 553 21.99 -12.87 -15.15
CA ALA A 553 21.35 -12.24 -16.32
C ALA A 553 22.32 -11.33 -17.08
N VAL A 554 23.09 -10.48 -16.39
CA VAL A 554 24.17 -9.71 -17.02
C VAL A 554 25.15 -10.65 -17.71
N THR A 555 25.60 -11.71 -17.03
CA THR A 555 26.54 -12.67 -17.61
C THR A 555 25.98 -13.35 -18.87
N ASN A 556 24.70 -13.69 -18.88
CA ASN A 556 24.02 -14.29 -20.03
C ASN A 556 23.97 -13.35 -21.24
N ALA A 557 23.79 -12.05 -21.03
CA ALA A 557 23.86 -11.06 -22.11
C ALA A 557 25.24 -11.10 -22.80
N TYR A 558 26.34 -11.12 -22.05
CA TYR A 558 27.69 -11.26 -22.62
C TYR A 558 27.94 -12.63 -23.25
N LYS A 559 27.37 -13.68 -22.64
CA LYS A 559 27.47 -15.06 -23.15
C LYS A 559 26.81 -15.20 -24.52
N SER A 560 25.76 -14.44 -24.80
CA SER A 560 25.10 -14.40 -26.12
C SER A 560 26.05 -13.96 -27.25
N VAL A 561 27.12 -13.24 -26.91
CA VAL A 561 28.16 -12.79 -27.85
C VAL A 561 29.38 -13.71 -27.81
N SER A 562 29.94 -14.01 -26.62
CA SER A 562 31.16 -14.83 -26.51
C SER A 562 31.41 -15.40 -25.11
N GLU A 563 31.49 -16.72 -25.00
CA GLU A 563 31.93 -17.39 -23.77
C GLU A 563 33.39 -17.05 -23.38
N GLN A 564 34.23 -16.76 -24.39
CA GLN A 564 35.62 -16.38 -24.16
C GLN A 564 35.70 -14.98 -23.53
N CYS A 565 34.82 -14.06 -23.92
CA CYS A 565 34.69 -12.74 -23.32
C CYS A 565 34.30 -12.85 -21.84
N VAL A 566 33.25 -13.62 -21.53
CA VAL A 566 32.82 -13.92 -20.15
C VAL A 566 33.97 -14.48 -19.31
N THR A 567 34.75 -15.40 -19.88
CA THR A 567 35.91 -16.01 -19.20
C THR A 567 37.04 -15.00 -18.97
N ALA A 568 37.32 -14.13 -19.95
CA ALA A 568 38.33 -13.08 -19.83
C ALA A 568 37.95 -12.05 -18.77
N ILE A 569 36.69 -11.60 -18.74
CA ILE A 569 36.16 -10.69 -17.72
C ILE A 569 36.32 -11.33 -16.33
N ARG A 570 35.86 -12.57 -16.15
CA ARG A 570 35.98 -13.31 -14.89
C ARG A 570 37.43 -13.40 -14.40
N ASN A 571 38.35 -13.70 -15.31
CA ASN A 571 39.78 -13.84 -14.98
C ASN A 571 40.48 -12.50 -14.73
N SER A 572 39.91 -11.37 -15.18
CA SER A 572 40.48 -10.03 -14.97
C SER A 572 40.37 -9.57 -13.52
N TRP A 573 39.28 -9.91 -12.80
CA TRP A 573 39.04 -9.47 -11.42
C TRP A 573 40.16 -9.81 -10.42
N PRO A 574 40.60 -11.08 -10.29
CA PRO A 574 41.67 -11.42 -9.34
C PRO A 574 43.03 -10.84 -9.76
N VAL A 575 43.23 -10.52 -11.05
CA VAL A 575 44.44 -9.86 -11.52
C VAL A 575 44.44 -8.39 -11.12
N MET A 576 43.35 -7.67 -11.38
CA MET A 576 43.20 -6.27 -10.97
C MET A 576 43.33 -6.12 -9.45
N GLU A 577 42.74 -7.03 -8.68
CA GLU A 577 42.81 -6.98 -7.22
C GLU A 577 44.26 -7.14 -6.74
N ARG A 578 44.99 -8.15 -7.23
CA ARG A 578 46.41 -8.33 -6.86
C ARG A 578 47.28 -7.13 -7.22
N LEU A 579 47.05 -6.51 -8.38
CA LEU A 579 47.81 -5.32 -8.80
C LEU A 579 47.57 -4.13 -7.87
N ALA A 580 46.34 -3.94 -7.39
CA ALA A 580 46.00 -2.85 -6.48
C ALA A 580 46.75 -2.91 -5.14
N TYR A 581 47.23 -4.08 -4.69
CA TYR A 581 48.01 -4.23 -3.46
C TYR A 581 49.51 -3.88 -3.60
N THR A 582 49.97 -3.54 -4.79
CA THR A 582 51.37 -3.14 -5.03
C THR A 582 51.43 -1.73 -5.58
N GLU A 583 52.43 -0.94 -5.20
CA GLU A 583 52.53 0.45 -5.67
C GLU A 583 52.69 0.53 -7.20
N ALA A 584 53.51 -0.36 -7.79
CA ALA A 584 53.70 -0.44 -9.24
C ALA A 584 52.41 -0.89 -9.96
N GLY A 585 51.68 -1.87 -9.41
CA GLY A 585 50.42 -2.34 -9.99
C GLY A 585 49.29 -1.32 -9.87
N ALA A 586 49.19 -0.62 -8.74
CA ALA A 586 48.22 0.46 -8.53
C ALA A 586 48.42 1.62 -9.53
N ARG A 587 49.69 2.00 -9.81
CA ARG A 587 50.02 2.96 -10.86
C ARG A 587 49.69 2.43 -12.25
N HIS A 588 49.96 1.16 -12.52
CA HIS A 588 49.58 0.55 -13.80
C HIS A 588 48.06 0.59 -14.04
N LEU A 589 47.26 0.23 -13.04
CA LEU A 589 45.80 0.33 -13.14
C LEU A 589 45.36 1.79 -13.33
N GLN A 590 45.98 2.74 -12.62
CA GLN A 590 45.70 4.16 -12.77
C GLN A 590 45.95 4.64 -14.20
N GLU A 591 47.09 4.28 -14.80
CA GLU A 591 47.44 4.66 -16.16
C GLU A 591 46.45 4.08 -17.17
N LYS A 592 46.08 2.81 -17.01
CA LYS A 592 45.21 2.10 -17.95
C LYS A 592 43.76 2.57 -17.89
N PHE A 593 43.19 2.68 -16.69
CA PHE A 593 41.82 3.17 -16.49
C PHE A 593 41.73 4.70 -16.40
N LYS A 594 42.86 5.39 -16.48
CA LYS A 594 43.01 6.85 -16.35
C LYS A 594 42.34 7.40 -15.09
N THR A 595 42.49 6.74 -13.94
CA THR A 595 41.88 7.23 -12.69
C THR A 595 42.63 8.46 -12.15
N CYS A 596 41.91 9.37 -11.50
CA CYS A 596 42.51 10.60 -10.97
C CYS A 596 43.53 10.35 -9.85
N GLN A 597 43.41 9.21 -9.18
CA GLN A 597 44.31 8.77 -8.12
C GLN A 597 44.72 7.30 -8.35
N PRO A 598 45.90 6.88 -7.84
CA PRO A 598 46.28 5.47 -7.82
C PRO A 598 45.23 4.59 -7.13
N LEU A 599 45.00 3.39 -7.66
CA LEU A 599 44.05 2.42 -7.11
C LEU A 599 44.72 1.58 -6.02
N HIS A 600 44.63 2.04 -4.77
CA HIS A 600 45.11 1.39 -3.55
C HIS A 600 43.99 0.54 -2.92
N PRO A 601 44.26 -0.44 -2.02
CA PRO A 601 43.19 -1.25 -1.42
C PRO A 601 42.05 -0.46 -0.74
N SER A 602 42.32 0.78 -0.30
CA SER A 602 41.32 1.68 0.30
C SER A 602 40.29 2.25 -0.68
N ASN A 603 40.59 2.36 -1.99
CA ASN A 603 39.67 2.88 -3.01
C ASN A 603 39.39 1.88 -4.14
N TYR A 604 40.15 0.78 -4.23
CA TYR A 604 39.96 -0.28 -5.22
C TYR A 604 38.58 -0.94 -5.12
N THR A 605 38.04 -1.15 -3.92
CA THR A 605 36.70 -1.74 -3.74
C THR A 605 35.64 -0.90 -4.45
N LEU A 606 35.68 0.43 -4.29
CA LEU A 606 34.75 1.35 -4.94
C LEU A 606 34.90 1.32 -6.46
N PHE A 607 36.14 1.28 -6.95
CA PHE A 607 36.43 1.14 -8.38
C PHE A 607 35.91 -0.19 -8.96
N ARG A 608 36.11 -1.30 -8.23
CA ARG A 608 35.67 -2.62 -8.61
C ARG A 608 34.14 -2.70 -8.68
N ASP A 609 33.44 -2.13 -7.70
CA ASP A 609 31.97 -2.06 -7.68
C ASP A 609 31.45 -1.19 -8.83
N MET A 610 32.09 -0.04 -9.10
CA MET A 610 31.77 0.81 -10.25
C MET A 610 31.95 0.06 -11.59
N LEU A 611 33.03 -0.71 -11.77
CA LEU A 611 33.24 -1.51 -12.97
C LEU A 611 32.16 -2.59 -13.11
N ARG A 612 31.81 -3.30 -12.02
CA ARG A 612 30.72 -4.29 -12.03
C ARG A 612 29.42 -3.67 -12.53
N ASP A 613 29.05 -2.52 -11.96
CA ASP A 613 27.80 -1.83 -12.32
C ASP A 613 27.86 -1.32 -13.77
N THR A 614 29.03 -0.93 -14.27
CA THR A 614 29.26 -0.56 -15.67
C THR A 614 29.01 -1.72 -16.64
N TYR A 615 29.46 -2.94 -16.33
CA TYR A 615 29.13 -4.10 -17.17
C TYR A 615 27.61 -4.36 -17.25
N GLY A 616 26.89 -4.11 -16.15
CA GLY A 616 25.43 -4.14 -16.13
C GLY A 616 24.81 -3.10 -17.05
N VAL A 617 25.30 -1.85 -17.00
CA VAL A 617 24.85 -0.77 -17.90
C VAL A 617 25.11 -1.13 -19.37
N VAL A 618 26.29 -1.63 -19.72
CA VAL A 618 26.61 -2.05 -21.09
C VAL A 618 25.65 -3.13 -21.60
N ALA A 619 25.31 -4.12 -20.77
CA ALA A 619 24.30 -5.12 -21.15
C ALA A 619 22.91 -4.49 -21.33
N MET A 620 22.54 -3.56 -20.45
CA MET A 620 21.26 -2.85 -20.50
C MET A 620 21.10 -1.98 -21.76
N VAL A 621 22.16 -1.32 -22.22
CA VAL A 621 22.12 -0.42 -23.39
C VAL A 621 22.58 -1.10 -24.70
N ASN A 622 22.59 -2.43 -24.76
CA ASN A 622 22.98 -3.18 -25.96
C ASN A 622 21.88 -3.17 -27.04
N TYR A 623 21.73 -2.03 -27.73
CA TYR A 623 20.68 -1.81 -28.71
C TYR A 623 21.05 -2.35 -30.10
N PRO A 624 20.06 -2.69 -30.96
CA PRO A 624 20.33 -3.22 -32.30
C PRO A 624 21.08 -2.26 -33.24
N GLU A 625 20.95 -0.96 -33.00
CA GLU A 625 21.59 0.12 -33.78
C GLU A 625 23.09 0.20 -33.52
N GLU A 626 23.49 0.02 -32.25
CA GLU A 626 24.86 0.07 -31.76
C GLU A 626 25.03 -0.99 -30.68
N SER A 627 25.75 -2.07 -31.00
CA SER A 627 25.99 -3.16 -30.06
C SER A 627 27.07 -2.77 -29.06
N GLU A 628 26.68 -2.27 -27.89
CA GLU A 628 27.61 -1.95 -26.81
C GLU A 628 28.38 -3.18 -26.29
N LEU A 629 27.91 -4.41 -26.56
CA LEU A 629 28.67 -5.63 -26.28
C LEU A 629 29.86 -5.84 -27.24
N GLU A 630 30.09 -4.96 -28.21
CA GLU A 630 31.34 -4.93 -29.00
C GLU A 630 32.59 -4.77 -28.13
N ILE A 631 32.44 -4.32 -26.88
CA ILE A 631 33.52 -4.31 -25.89
C ILE A 631 34.19 -5.69 -25.71
N CYS A 632 33.47 -6.78 -26.00
CA CYS A 632 34.04 -8.12 -26.00
C CYS A 632 35.20 -8.30 -27.00
N LYS A 633 35.24 -7.53 -28.09
CA LYS A 633 36.36 -7.55 -29.05
C LYS A 633 37.67 -7.15 -28.37
N HIS A 634 37.63 -6.19 -27.45
CA HIS A 634 38.83 -5.76 -26.70
C HIS A 634 39.37 -6.89 -25.82
N PHE A 635 38.50 -7.64 -25.16
CA PHE A 635 38.91 -8.81 -24.37
C PHE A 635 39.45 -9.95 -25.23
N MET A 636 38.82 -10.23 -26.38
CA MET A 636 39.22 -11.32 -27.26
C MET A 636 40.54 -11.04 -27.98
N ASN A 637 40.83 -9.78 -28.29
CA ASN A 637 42.07 -9.36 -28.97
C ASN A 637 43.24 -9.16 -27.99
N ALA A 638 42.98 -9.06 -26.69
CA ALA A 638 44.02 -8.85 -25.70
C ALA A 638 44.86 -10.11 -25.46
N PRO A 639 46.19 -9.97 -25.20
CA PRO A 639 47.02 -11.11 -24.81
C PRO A 639 46.48 -11.80 -23.55
N ARG A 640 46.50 -13.13 -23.50
CA ARG A 640 46.08 -13.92 -22.32
C ARG A 640 47.12 -13.91 -21.18
N THR A 641 47.72 -12.75 -20.91
CA THR A 641 48.64 -12.49 -19.80
C THR A 641 47.94 -11.65 -18.73
N ALA A 642 48.52 -11.55 -17.53
CA ALA A 642 47.95 -10.72 -16.46
C ALA A 642 47.76 -9.26 -16.90
N HIS A 643 48.81 -8.64 -17.47
CA HIS A 643 48.71 -7.28 -17.99
C HIS A 643 47.78 -7.17 -19.21
N GLY A 644 47.76 -8.18 -20.09
CA GLY A 644 46.85 -8.19 -21.24
C GLY A 644 45.37 -8.22 -20.84
N LEU A 645 44.99 -8.97 -19.80
CA LEU A 645 43.60 -8.95 -19.29
C LEU A 645 43.20 -7.56 -18.76
N VAL A 646 44.13 -6.85 -18.11
CA VAL A 646 43.90 -5.48 -17.63
C VAL A 646 43.79 -4.51 -18.80
N ASP A 647 44.65 -4.64 -19.81
CA ASP A 647 44.60 -3.84 -21.03
C ASP A 647 43.27 -4.03 -21.78
N GLY A 648 42.80 -5.28 -21.89
CA GLY A 648 41.51 -5.61 -22.48
C GLY A 648 40.36 -4.98 -21.70
N ALA A 649 40.37 -5.06 -20.37
CA ALA A 649 39.37 -4.44 -19.51
C ALA A 649 39.37 -2.91 -19.59
N ALA A 650 40.54 -2.29 -19.58
CA ALA A 650 40.68 -0.84 -19.70
C ALA A 650 40.21 -0.33 -21.07
N ALA A 651 40.55 -1.05 -22.15
CA ALA A 651 40.09 -0.73 -23.50
C ALA A 651 38.57 -0.92 -23.64
N ALA A 652 38.02 -2.03 -23.16
CA ALA A 652 36.58 -2.29 -23.13
C ALA A 652 35.80 -1.21 -22.40
N MET A 653 36.30 -0.75 -21.25
CA MET A 653 35.63 0.26 -20.44
C MET A 653 35.98 1.70 -20.87
N SER A 654 36.82 1.89 -21.89
CA SER A 654 37.30 3.22 -22.30
C SER A 654 36.17 4.16 -22.72
N MET A 655 35.11 3.63 -23.34
CA MET A 655 33.89 4.38 -23.74
C MET A 655 33.07 4.85 -22.54
N PHE A 656 33.06 4.09 -21.45
CA PHE A 656 32.30 4.38 -20.23
C PHE A 656 33.13 5.08 -19.14
N THR A 657 34.44 5.25 -19.37
CA THR A 657 35.39 5.92 -18.47
C THR A 657 35.75 7.33 -18.97
N ALA A 658 36.69 8.00 -18.29
CA ALA A 658 37.09 9.37 -18.58
C ALA A 658 37.51 9.61 -20.04
N ALA A 659 38.09 8.62 -20.70
CA ALA A 659 38.53 8.72 -22.09
C ALA A 659 37.36 8.91 -23.08
N GLY A 660 36.27 8.15 -22.94
CA GLY A 660 35.07 8.28 -23.78
C GLY A 660 34.24 9.53 -23.49
N LYS A 661 34.29 10.03 -22.24
CA LYS A 661 33.57 11.24 -21.81
C LYS A 661 34.36 12.55 -21.99
N GLY A 662 35.56 12.50 -22.58
CA GLY A 662 36.43 13.67 -22.73
C GLY A 662 36.94 14.26 -21.41
N LEU A 663 36.93 13.49 -20.32
CA LEU A 663 37.40 13.90 -19.00
C LEU A 663 38.93 13.64 -18.87
N PRO A 664 39.66 14.50 -18.13
CA PRO A 664 41.11 14.34 -17.95
C PRO A 664 41.48 13.06 -17.17
N CYS A 665 40.62 12.65 -16.22
CA CYS A 665 40.77 11.43 -15.44
C CYS A 665 39.43 10.99 -14.84
N LEU A 666 39.34 9.73 -14.40
CA LEU A 666 38.18 9.14 -13.75
C LEU A 666 38.30 9.27 -12.23
N ASP A 667 37.48 10.14 -11.63
CA ASP A 667 37.39 10.23 -10.18
C ASP A 667 36.43 9.16 -9.66
N VAL A 668 36.98 8.11 -9.07
CA VAL A 668 36.24 6.98 -8.52
C VAL A 668 35.32 7.43 -7.38
N PHE A 669 35.63 8.52 -6.67
CA PHE A 669 34.77 9.06 -5.61
C PHE A 669 33.57 9.84 -6.13
N LEU A 670 33.56 10.29 -7.40
CA LEU A 670 32.36 10.90 -8.00
C LEU A 670 31.23 9.90 -8.16
N TYR A 671 31.54 8.60 -8.30
CA TYR A 671 30.57 7.52 -8.33
C TYR A 671 29.66 7.53 -7.09
N GLU A 672 30.19 7.88 -5.91
CA GLU A 672 29.40 8.00 -4.69
C GLU A 672 28.61 9.31 -4.57
N ARG A 673 29.00 10.39 -5.27
CA ARG A 673 28.47 11.75 -5.07
C ARG A 673 27.38 12.15 -6.05
N ASN A 674 27.45 11.71 -7.33
CA ASN A 674 26.58 12.22 -8.39
C ASN A 674 25.19 11.56 -8.47
N LEU A 675 24.91 10.54 -7.64
CA LEU A 675 23.65 9.78 -7.65
C LEU A 675 22.91 9.85 -6.30
N ALA A 676 23.05 10.95 -5.56
CA ALA A 676 22.49 11.07 -4.21
C ALA A 676 20.99 10.73 -4.14
N SER A 677 20.18 11.21 -5.10
CA SER A 677 18.73 10.92 -5.17
C SER A 677 18.46 9.43 -5.37
N TYR A 678 19.08 8.80 -6.38
CA TYR A 678 18.84 7.39 -6.67
C TYR A 678 19.41 6.47 -5.58
N GLN A 679 20.55 6.82 -4.99
CA GLN A 679 21.11 6.10 -3.85
C GLN A 679 20.22 6.20 -2.61
N PHE A 680 19.58 7.36 -2.40
CA PHE A 680 18.56 7.51 -1.37
C PHE A 680 17.37 6.59 -1.67
N LEU A 681 16.86 6.56 -2.90
CA LEU A 681 15.81 5.63 -3.30
C LEU A 681 16.20 4.16 -3.06
N LYS A 682 17.44 3.74 -3.36
CA LYS A 682 17.92 2.38 -3.05
C LYS A 682 17.92 2.09 -1.55
N CYS A 683 18.33 3.05 -0.74
CA CYS A 683 18.34 2.92 0.71
C CYS A 683 16.93 2.98 1.32
N ASN A 684 15.96 3.58 0.65
CA ASN A 684 14.63 3.81 1.20
C ASN A 684 13.58 2.80 0.68
N GLU A 685 13.51 2.56 -0.63
CA GLU A 685 12.40 1.83 -1.28
C GLU A 685 12.85 0.82 -2.35
N LEU A 686 13.87 1.16 -3.13
CA LEU A 686 14.35 0.41 -4.30
C LEU A 686 15.57 -0.44 -3.95
N MET A 687 15.50 -1.20 -2.84
CA MET A 687 16.62 -2.01 -2.37
C MET A 687 17.01 -3.09 -3.39
N GLN A 688 18.31 -3.19 -3.68
CA GLN A 688 18.91 -4.08 -4.68
C GLN A 688 19.85 -5.08 -4.00
N PRO A 689 19.34 -6.22 -3.49
CA PRO A 689 20.10 -7.16 -2.69
C PRO A 689 20.92 -8.13 -3.56
N PHE A 690 21.72 -7.60 -4.48
CA PHE A 690 22.44 -8.41 -5.46
C PHE A 690 23.69 -9.10 -4.87
N CYS A 691 23.97 -10.30 -5.36
CA CYS A 691 25.17 -11.06 -5.03
C CYS A 691 25.79 -11.68 -6.29
N GLY A 692 27.05 -12.11 -6.19
CA GLY A 692 27.76 -12.84 -7.24
C GLY A 692 28.64 -13.92 -6.61
N ASN A 693 28.81 -15.04 -7.29
CA ASN A 693 29.64 -16.15 -6.84
C ASN A 693 30.88 -16.38 -7.71
N GLY A 694 30.98 -15.71 -8.86
CA GLY A 694 32.08 -15.87 -9.83
C GLY A 694 32.16 -17.25 -10.49
N VAL A 695 31.11 -18.06 -10.37
CA VAL A 695 30.93 -19.37 -10.99
C VAL A 695 29.79 -19.32 -12.01
N SER A 696 28.56 -19.04 -11.57
CA SER A 696 27.40 -18.87 -12.46
C SER A 696 27.39 -17.51 -13.14
N ASP A 697 28.05 -16.51 -12.55
CA ASP A 697 28.24 -15.18 -13.12
C ASP A 697 29.72 -14.89 -13.46
N MET A 698 29.97 -13.81 -14.19
CA MET A 698 31.31 -13.37 -14.62
C MET A 698 32.00 -12.40 -13.64
N PHE A 699 31.40 -12.15 -12.47
CA PHE A 699 31.92 -11.20 -11.49
C PHE A 699 32.81 -11.89 -10.45
N TYR A 700 33.39 -11.09 -9.56
CA TYR A 700 34.04 -11.61 -8.35
C TYR A 700 32.99 -12.10 -7.35
N PRO A 701 33.35 -12.97 -6.40
CA PRO A 701 32.42 -13.32 -5.31
C PRO A 701 32.11 -12.10 -4.43
N TYR A 702 30.84 -11.78 -4.27
CA TYR A 702 30.34 -10.78 -3.32
C TYR A 702 28.98 -11.17 -2.78
N THR A 703 28.74 -10.88 -1.50
CA THR A 703 27.49 -11.19 -0.82
C THR A 703 26.76 -9.92 -0.44
N TRP A 704 25.43 -9.99 -0.45
CA TRP A 704 24.60 -8.96 0.13
C TRP A 704 24.39 -9.25 1.62
N ASN A 705 24.53 -8.22 2.46
CA ASN A 705 24.30 -8.32 3.90
C ASN A 705 23.36 -7.19 4.34
N ALA A 706 22.16 -7.59 4.78
CA ALA A 706 21.11 -6.68 5.23
C ALA A 706 21.57 -5.74 6.36
N THR A 707 22.34 -6.23 7.33
CA THR A 707 22.82 -5.45 8.48
C THR A 707 23.83 -4.40 8.03
N ALA A 708 24.83 -4.80 7.25
CA ALA A 708 25.84 -3.88 6.73
C ALA A 708 25.21 -2.81 5.83
N GLU A 709 24.18 -3.18 5.06
CA GLU A 709 23.46 -2.26 4.20
C GLU A 709 22.61 -1.25 5.00
N ARG A 710 21.95 -1.69 6.09
CA ARG A 710 21.27 -0.78 7.02
C ARG A 710 22.24 0.23 7.62
N GLU A 711 23.38 -0.23 8.14
CA GLU A 711 24.41 0.63 8.72
C GLU A 711 24.95 1.63 7.69
N ARG A 712 25.15 1.19 6.43
CA ARG A 712 25.59 2.05 5.33
C ARG A 712 24.59 3.16 5.05
N CYS A 713 23.30 2.82 4.94
CA CYS A 713 22.23 3.78 4.68
C CYS A 713 22.00 4.73 5.86
N GLU A 714 22.04 4.23 7.10
CA GLU A 714 21.94 5.06 8.31
C GLU A 714 23.10 6.05 8.40
N LYS A 715 24.33 5.59 8.14
CA LYS A 715 25.51 6.46 8.16
C LYS A 715 25.48 7.52 7.05
N LYS A 716 24.99 7.18 5.85
CA LYS A 716 25.01 8.09 4.70
C LYS A 716 23.86 9.08 4.70
N PHE A 717 22.66 8.62 5.06
CA PHE A 717 21.41 9.37 4.89
C PHE A 717 20.63 9.57 6.19
N GLY A 718 21.09 9.05 7.34
CA GLY A 718 20.38 9.21 8.61
C GLY A 718 19.01 8.52 8.64
N ILE A 719 18.77 7.53 7.76
CA ILE A 719 17.51 6.78 7.68
C ILE A 719 17.75 5.32 8.02
N THR A 720 16.77 4.69 8.67
CA THR A 720 16.71 3.22 8.80
C THR A 720 15.91 2.67 7.62
N PRO A 721 16.53 1.89 6.71
CA PRO A 721 15.83 1.32 5.56
C PRO A 721 14.68 0.38 5.93
N ASP A 722 13.60 0.46 5.16
CA ASP A 722 12.54 -0.55 5.12
C ASP A 722 12.55 -1.27 3.77
N PHE A 723 13.29 -2.39 3.72
CA PHE A 723 13.47 -3.18 2.50
C PHE A 723 12.18 -3.83 1.96
N TYR A 724 11.12 -3.90 2.77
CA TYR A 724 9.87 -4.55 2.38
C TYR A 724 8.77 -3.55 2.02
N ARG A 725 9.01 -2.25 2.19
CA ARG A 725 8.02 -1.20 1.95
C ARG A 725 7.35 -1.31 0.57
N THR A 726 8.12 -1.47 -0.50
CA THR A 726 7.57 -1.56 -1.86
C THR A 726 6.75 -2.83 -2.10
N ILE A 727 7.10 -3.94 -1.45
CA ILE A 727 6.27 -5.17 -1.48
C ILE A 727 4.94 -4.91 -0.75
N MET A 728 5.01 -4.32 0.45
CA MET A 728 3.83 -4.02 1.25
C MET A 728 2.90 -3.03 0.55
N MET A 729 3.47 -2.05 -0.15
CA MET A 729 2.73 -1.02 -0.86
C MET A 729 2.15 -1.51 -2.18
N TYR A 730 2.92 -2.25 -2.98
CA TYR A 730 2.56 -2.52 -4.37
C TYR A 730 2.40 -4.00 -4.72
N GLY A 731 2.59 -4.91 -3.75
CA GLY A 731 2.34 -6.35 -3.92
C GLY A 731 3.49 -7.16 -4.55
N GLY A 732 4.63 -6.52 -4.87
CA GLY A 732 5.73 -7.17 -5.59
C GLY A 732 5.29 -7.61 -6.99
N SER A 733 5.47 -8.88 -7.33
CA SER A 733 5.00 -9.49 -8.60
C SER A 733 3.60 -10.11 -8.53
N LYS A 734 2.88 -9.97 -7.41
CA LYS A 734 1.54 -10.55 -7.24
C LYS A 734 0.48 -9.69 -7.91
N PHE A 735 0.35 -9.85 -9.23
CA PHE A 735 -0.56 -9.09 -10.08
C PHE A 735 -1.85 -9.84 -10.44
N SER A 736 -2.27 -10.84 -9.65
CA SER A 736 -3.43 -11.70 -9.97
C SER A 736 -4.76 -10.95 -10.08
N THR A 737 -4.90 -9.80 -9.41
CA THR A 737 -6.08 -8.93 -9.48
C THR A 737 -5.87 -7.68 -10.34
N ALA A 738 -4.69 -7.53 -10.94
CA ALA A 738 -4.38 -6.39 -11.80
C ALA A 738 -5.10 -6.52 -13.14
N THR A 739 -5.39 -5.38 -13.77
CA THR A 739 -6.07 -5.31 -15.07
C THR A 739 -5.44 -4.22 -15.92
N ASN A 740 -5.44 -4.42 -17.23
CA ASN A 740 -5.01 -3.45 -18.23
C ASN A 740 -3.55 -3.01 -18.03
N ILE A 741 -2.64 -3.97 -17.82
CA ILE A 741 -1.20 -3.71 -17.76
C ILE A 741 -0.49 -4.57 -18.80
N ILE A 742 0.37 -3.96 -19.61
CA ILE A 742 1.36 -4.66 -20.42
C ILE A 742 2.68 -4.60 -19.66
N PHE A 743 3.29 -5.76 -19.41
CA PHE A 743 4.69 -5.88 -18.99
C PHE A 743 5.51 -6.31 -20.20
N SER A 744 6.25 -5.39 -20.81
CA SER A 744 7.21 -5.71 -21.87
C SER A 744 8.62 -5.84 -21.31
N ASN A 745 9.39 -6.82 -21.77
CA ASN A 745 10.75 -7.08 -21.30
C ASN A 745 11.64 -7.50 -22.48
N GLY A 746 12.86 -6.97 -22.55
CA GLY A 746 13.87 -7.46 -23.50
C GLY A 746 14.52 -8.74 -22.99
N GLU A 747 14.69 -9.75 -23.84
CA GLU A 747 15.32 -11.03 -23.45
C GLU A 747 16.79 -10.86 -23.01
N LEU A 748 17.51 -9.89 -23.57
CA LEU A 748 18.91 -9.61 -23.23
C LEU A 748 19.06 -8.53 -22.16
N ASP A 749 17.95 -7.96 -21.70
CA ASP A 749 17.94 -6.98 -20.62
C ASP A 749 18.16 -7.67 -19.27
N PRO A 750 19.22 -7.35 -18.51
CA PRO A 750 19.43 -7.94 -17.19
C PRO A 750 18.30 -7.67 -16.20
N TRP A 751 17.58 -6.56 -16.35
CA TRP A 751 16.44 -6.22 -15.50
C TRP A 751 15.22 -7.10 -15.76
N SER A 752 15.10 -7.69 -16.95
CA SER A 752 13.99 -8.62 -17.27
C SER A 752 13.94 -9.82 -16.33
N ALA A 753 15.10 -10.27 -15.83
CA ALA A 753 15.20 -11.36 -14.87
C ALA A 753 14.55 -11.03 -13.51
N LEU A 754 14.31 -9.74 -13.24
CA LEU A 754 13.58 -9.24 -12.08
C LEU A 754 12.18 -8.74 -12.46
N GLY A 755 11.76 -8.87 -13.72
CA GLY A 755 10.46 -8.42 -14.22
C GLY A 755 9.33 -9.44 -14.02
N VAL A 756 8.19 -9.17 -14.65
CA VAL A 756 7.06 -10.10 -14.78
C VAL A 756 7.18 -10.78 -16.14
N LEU A 757 7.45 -12.09 -16.14
CA LEU A 757 7.72 -12.86 -17.36
C LEU A 757 6.58 -13.80 -17.76
N GLU A 758 5.57 -13.96 -16.90
CA GLU A 758 4.39 -14.79 -17.16
C GLU A 758 3.11 -14.03 -16.79
N PRO A 759 2.03 -14.16 -17.59
CA PRO A 759 0.79 -13.46 -17.33
C PRO A 759 0.14 -14.00 -16.04
N PRO A 760 -0.16 -13.15 -15.05
CA PRO A 760 -0.79 -13.55 -13.79
C PRO A 760 -2.30 -13.83 -13.93
N ASN A 761 -2.93 -13.33 -15.00
CA ASN A 761 -4.34 -13.49 -15.35
C ASN A 761 -4.57 -13.08 -16.83
N ASP A 762 -5.81 -13.16 -17.31
CA ASP A 762 -6.17 -12.87 -18.70
C ASP A 762 -6.19 -11.37 -19.06
N ASP A 763 -6.24 -10.46 -18.08
CA ASP A 763 -6.31 -9.01 -18.27
C ASP A 763 -4.92 -8.33 -18.23
N VAL A 764 -3.87 -9.09 -17.92
CA VAL A 764 -2.48 -8.66 -17.88
C VAL A 764 -1.71 -9.32 -19.01
N VAL A 765 -1.04 -8.50 -19.81
CA VAL A 765 -0.30 -8.95 -20.99
C VAL A 765 1.18 -8.94 -20.67
N VAL A 766 1.89 -10.03 -21.00
CA VAL A 766 3.35 -10.08 -20.89
C VAL A 766 3.96 -10.27 -22.27
N ILE A 767 4.95 -9.44 -22.60
CA ILE A 767 5.65 -9.45 -23.89
C ILE A 767 7.15 -9.56 -23.64
N VAL A 768 7.72 -10.75 -23.81
CA VAL A 768 9.18 -10.92 -23.85
C VAL A 768 9.64 -10.76 -25.28
N ILE A 769 10.53 -9.79 -25.53
CA ILE A 769 11.02 -9.40 -26.86
C ILE A 769 12.39 -10.06 -27.07
N PRO A 770 12.52 -11.07 -27.96
CA PRO A 770 13.77 -11.78 -28.15
C PRO A 770 14.90 -10.91 -28.71
N GLY A 771 16.12 -11.15 -28.23
CA GLY A 771 17.35 -10.56 -28.75
C GLY A 771 17.51 -9.04 -28.57
N VAL A 772 16.74 -8.41 -27.68
CA VAL A 772 16.85 -6.97 -27.41
C VAL A 772 17.10 -6.67 -25.95
N ALA A 773 17.72 -5.51 -25.70
CA ALA A 773 18.07 -5.03 -24.37
C ALA A 773 16.93 -4.18 -23.74
N HIS A 774 17.27 -3.22 -22.90
CA HIS A 774 16.34 -2.55 -21.99
C HIS A 774 15.33 -1.65 -22.73
N HIS A 775 14.04 -1.96 -22.57
CA HIS A 775 12.87 -1.20 -23.04
C HIS A 775 12.95 -0.65 -24.49
N VAL A 776 13.42 -1.48 -25.44
CA VAL A 776 13.60 -1.09 -26.86
C VAL A 776 12.28 -0.75 -27.56
N ASP A 777 11.18 -1.36 -27.13
CA ASP A 777 9.81 -1.06 -27.56
C ASP A 777 9.45 0.42 -27.42
N LEU A 778 10.00 1.14 -26.44
CA LEU A 778 9.73 2.57 -26.23
C LEU A 778 10.56 3.53 -27.10
N ARG A 779 11.64 3.05 -27.71
CA ARG A 779 12.53 3.87 -28.56
C ARG A 779 11.84 4.29 -29.87
N PHE A 780 12.44 5.25 -30.59
CA PHE A 780 12.04 5.58 -31.96
C PHE A 780 12.08 4.34 -32.86
N ALA A 781 11.19 4.29 -33.86
CA ALA A 781 11.24 3.26 -34.86
C ALA A 781 12.51 3.37 -35.69
N SER A 782 13.21 2.25 -35.83
CA SER A 782 14.46 2.17 -36.56
C SER A 782 14.35 1.18 -37.71
N PRO A 783 15.01 1.42 -38.85
CA PRO A 783 15.13 0.43 -39.91
C PRO A 783 15.76 -0.89 -39.43
N SER A 784 16.65 -0.83 -38.43
CA SER A 784 17.32 -1.98 -37.81
C SER A 784 16.44 -2.76 -36.83
N ASP A 785 15.25 -2.25 -36.49
CA ASP A 785 14.34 -2.92 -35.55
C ASP A 785 13.99 -4.33 -36.04
N SER A 786 14.20 -5.29 -35.14
CA SER A 786 13.89 -6.69 -35.39
C SER A 786 12.39 -6.89 -35.62
N ARG A 787 12.03 -8.00 -36.27
CA ARG A 787 10.62 -8.38 -36.44
C ARG A 787 9.91 -8.53 -35.09
N ALA A 788 10.64 -8.94 -34.05
CA ALA A 788 10.10 -9.07 -32.70
C ALA A 788 9.72 -7.71 -32.10
N VAL A 789 10.59 -6.69 -32.19
CA VAL A 789 10.29 -5.33 -31.71
C VAL A 789 9.08 -4.75 -32.44
N LYS A 790 9.06 -4.86 -33.77
CA LYS A 790 7.93 -4.38 -34.59
C LYS A 790 6.62 -5.06 -34.20
N ARG A 791 6.65 -6.37 -33.93
CA ARG A 791 5.47 -7.13 -33.47
C ARG A 791 5.05 -6.74 -32.05
N ALA A 792 5.98 -6.54 -31.14
CA ALA A 792 5.70 -6.09 -29.77
C ALA A 792 4.93 -4.77 -29.78
N ARG A 793 5.44 -3.75 -30.49
CA ARG A 793 4.78 -2.44 -30.64
C ARG A 793 3.38 -2.55 -31.25
N VAL A 794 3.17 -3.45 -32.22
CA VAL A 794 1.82 -3.69 -32.78
C VAL A 794 0.87 -4.27 -31.73
N VAL A 795 1.34 -5.24 -30.93
CA VAL A 795 0.54 -5.85 -29.86
C VAL A 795 0.22 -4.82 -28.76
N GLU A 796 1.22 -4.05 -28.32
CA GLU A 796 1.07 -2.97 -27.35
C GLU A 796 0.00 -1.97 -27.81
N LYS A 797 0.13 -1.44 -29.03
CA LYS A 797 -0.84 -0.50 -29.59
C LYS A 797 -2.25 -1.09 -29.66
N ASN A 798 -2.40 -2.37 -30.00
CA ASN A 798 -3.73 -2.99 -30.09
C ASN A 798 -4.43 -3.08 -28.73
N TYR A 799 -3.71 -3.47 -27.68
CA TYR A 799 -4.26 -3.46 -26.32
C TYR A 799 -4.55 -2.04 -25.83
N ILE A 800 -3.67 -1.08 -26.11
CA ILE A 800 -3.89 0.32 -25.78
C ILE A 800 -5.18 0.84 -26.45
N ARG A 801 -5.38 0.55 -27.75
CA ARG A 801 -6.64 0.89 -28.47
C ARG A 801 -7.86 0.25 -27.83
N GLN A 802 -7.75 -1.02 -27.46
CA GLN A 802 -8.84 -1.75 -26.81
C GLN A 802 -9.21 -1.07 -25.49
N TRP A 803 -8.23 -0.71 -24.65
CA TRP A 803 -8.50 -0.06 -23.37
C TRP A 803 -9.08 1.34 -23.52
N ILE A 804 -8.62 2.12 -24.50
CA ILE A 804 -9.21 3.43 -24.83
C ILE A 804 -10.67 3.24 -25.24
N SER A 805 -10.94 2.32 -26.17
CA SER A 805 -12.31 2.01 -26.62
C SER A 805 -13.21 1.53 -25.47
N GLN A 806 -12.67 0.73 -24.55
CA GLN A 806 -13.37 0.30 -23.35
C GLN A 806 -13.65 1.47 -22.39
N ALA A 807 -12.70 2.38 -22.21
CA ALA A 807 -12.88 3.58 -21.39
C ALA A 807 -13.96 4.49 -21.98
N ASP A 808 -13.96 4.70 -23.29
CA ASP A 808 -14.99 5.46 -24.00
C ASP A 808 -16.37 4.79 -23.87
N ALA A 809 -16.44 3.48 -24.06
CA ALA A 809 -17.66 2.70 -23.89
C ALA A 809 -18.16 2.74 -22.44
N ARG A 810 -17.27 2.68 -21.43
CA ARG A 810 -17.61 2.86 -20.01
C ARG A 810 -18.18 4.25 -19.77
N SER A 811 -17.57 5.29 -20.33
CA SER A 811 -18.04 6.67 -20.24
C SER A 811 -19.41 6.87 -20.91
N GLN A 812 -19.64 6.25 -22.07
CA GLN A 812 -20.93 6.27 -22.75
C GLN A 812 -22.00 5.46 -22.00
N ARG A 813 -21.68 4.28 -21.46
CA ARG A 813 -22.57 3.54 -20.58
C ARG A 813 -22.92 4.33 -19.34
N LYS A 814 -21.95 4.96 -18.67
CA LYS A 814 -22.21 5.89 -17.54
C LYS A 814 -23.14 7.06 -17.93
N LYS A 815 -23.22 7.45 -19.20
CA LYS A 815 -24.18 8.47 -19.68
C LYS A 815 -25.57 7.90 -19.99
N ASN A 816 -25.64 6.70 -20.59
CA ASN A 816 -26.90 6.09 -21.06
C ASN A 816 -27.60 5.26 -19.98
N GLU A 817 -26.83 4.62 -19.12
CA GLU A 817 -27.20 3.93 -17.88
C GLU A 817 -26.36 4.56 -16.78
N PRO A 818 -26.69 5.79 -16.33
CA PRO A 818 -26.03 6.33 -15.14
C PRO A 818 -26.13 5.26 -14.07
N LYS A 819 -24.99 4.92 -13.42
CA LYS A 819 -25.02 4.13 -12.17
C LYS A 819 -26.20 4.70 -11.40
N GLU A 820 -27.23 3.90 -11.14
CA GLU A 820 -28.32 4.33 -10.27
C GLU A 820 -27.69 4.54 -8.90
N LEU A 821 -27.11 5.72 -8.68
CA LEU A 821 -26.80 6.21 -7.38
C LEU A 821 -28.15 6.26 -6.70
N ARG A 822 -28.39 5.28 -5.84
CA ARG A 822 -29.57 5.26 -4.98
C ARG A 822 -29.39 6.37 -3.96
N VAL A 823 -29.65 7.60 -4.39
CA VAL A 823 -29.54 8.78 -3.54
C VAL A 823 -30.81 8.85 -2.73
N ILE A 824 -30.73 8.43 -1.47
CA ILE A 824 -31.80 8.65 -0.50
C ILE A 824 -31.64 10.08 0.01
N ASN A 825 -32.50 10.99 -0.43
CA ASN A 825 -32.52 12.35 0.11
C ASN A 825 -33.10 12.34 1.53
N MET A 826 -32.20 12.31 2.51
CA MET A 826 -32.55 12.23 3.92
C MET A 826 -33.37 13.42 4.45
N LYS A 827 -33.50 14.54 3.72
CA LYS A 827 -34.41 15.63 4.16
C LYS A 827 -35.90 15.27 4.08
N ASN A 828 -36.30 14.31 3.22
CA ASN A 828 -37.72 14.01 2.97
C ASN A 828 -38.23 12.75 3.70
N GLU A 829 -37.34 11.94 4.28
CA GLU A 829 -37.72 10.75 5.07
C GLU A 829 -37.84 11.09 6.57
N ASN A 830 -38.98 11.69 6.92
CA ASN A 830 -39.34 12.06 8.30
C ASN A 830 -39.38 10.88 9.31
N SER A 831 -39.35 9.62 8.86
CA SER A 831 -39.39 8.44 9.73
C SER A 831 -38.04 8.12 10.36
N PHE A 832 -36.92 8.32 9.63
CA PHE A 832 -35.58 7.97 10.12
C PHE A 832 -35.15 8.88 11.27
N PHE A 833 -35.51 10.16 11.23
CA PHE A 833 -35.15 11.14 12.26
C PHE A 833 -36.06 11.15 13.49
N LYS A 834 -37.29 10.62 13.41
CA LYS A 834 -38.21 10.60 14.56
C LYS A 834 -37.75 9.67 15.68
N ALA A 835 -37.01 8.61 15.36
CA ALA A 835 -36.51 7.65 16.36
C ALA A 835 -35.33 8.19 17.19
N TYR A 836 -34.60 9.20 16.69
CA TYR A 836 -33.37 9.72 17.33
C TYR A 836 -33.53 11.15 17.89
N ARG A 837 -34.73 11.73 17.81
CA ARG A 837 -35.07 13.09 18.31
C ARG A 837 -35.71 13.13 19.70
N VAL A 838 -35.78 12.00 20.40
CA VAL A 838 -36.32 11.94 21.77
C VAL A 838 -35.19 11.99 22.78
#